data_AF-A0A957QB20-F1
#
_entry.id   AF-A0A957QB20-F1
#
_cell.length_a   1.000
_cell.length_b   1.000
_cell.length_c   1.000
_cell.angle_alpha   90.00
_cell.angle_beta   90.00
_cell.angle_gamma   90.00
#
_symmetry.space_group_name_H-M   'P 1'
#
loop_
_entity.id
_entity.type
_entity.pdbx_description
1 polymer ?
#
loop_
_entity_poly.entity_id
_entity_poly.type
_entity_poly.pdbx_seq_one_letter_code
_entity_poly.pdbx_strand_id
1 'polypeptide(L)'
;MQRMIPAVIPAQTSPTDPVHLYLLPLTDTPVRLLTHTLDVSIRSEDEATILRVVAGYRLHNATTENQTVLLQVSPSPTQSAQPMPEGVNLSIDGQALTLQPTGEGFPQTGQISIAADARRQLTLSYQTQIRADDFGIFRYTSQLLNAWAGRPESWRITIDLPGENSGWLPSESWVSTSPASWTYNGDRLQWLQEGAFPDEPFVLQWIAPTLWRSLAETRQALSTEPTPARFLALGDFYNRLYGSPKANGSTRLRFYAQALAAYSDGVAFGQQTGLPPAQMTALHRALASLYRSRSIGADGRIDPAYIDLMVAEVQRALNALPPDDSLRAELTQWLAQGLETQFRLAQQQADWSQASIVLEEMTALPNFDPAWLASERQMIELQQALTFLEQDNQDAAITLAGADILNESMLPPPESRAIFATWQVTLTLAADETTLHLAAAPVEGRQETAQLVANQLAQAWLNADVQGTNVSFLGDGQLAIDLSGVALAEHRLALTQSVPPLADWALLRTLLTSLDPAVSRSHQWLWERVEISQRMDLRAVSDQWRGVAALLERQAADIQFAFVAANAQATNAQAIDAVQAEISEQLRQIYLIREAQIWQNAVRSSAIRIQMAPNSADTPARIWIAQLDDAPQTLSLQTEVLSGPRLLLAVVILLTALLALAGLLWLLL
;
A
#
# COMPACT_ATOMS: atom_id res chain seq x y z
N MET A 1 23.00 -30.76 8.82
CA MET A 1 21.88 -30.38 9.70
C MET A 1 22.29 -30.58 11.15
N GLN A 2 22.98 -29.61 11.74
CA GLN A 2 23.21 -29.52 13.19
C GLN A 2 22.16 -28.54 13.73
N ARG A 3 21.32 -29.00 14.66
CA ARG A 3 20.40 -28.13 15.40
C ARG A 3 21.22 -27.24 16.32
N MET A 4 21.37 -25.96 15.97
CA MET A 4 21.74 -24.93 16.92
C MET A 4 20.60 -24.79 17.93
N ILE A 5 20.87 -25.19 19.17
CA ILE A 5 20.05 -24.82 20.32
C ILE A 5 20.31 -23.32 20.54
N PRO A 6 19.29 -22.45 20.59
CA PRO A 6 19.52 -21.04 20.88
C PRO A 6 20.09 -20.92 22.29
N ALA A 7 21.26 -20.29 22.39
CA ALA A 7 21.81 -19.88 23.68
C ALA A 7 20.84 -18.85 24.28
N VAL A 8 20.12 -19.27 25.32
CA VAL A 8 19.42 -18.35 26.21
C VAL A 8 20.50 -17.53 26.89
N ILE A 9 20.69 -16.29 26.45
CA ILE A 9 21.58 -15.34 27.12
C ILE A 9 20.93 -15.05 28.49
N PRO A 10 21.56 -15.42 29.61
CA PRO A 10 21.01 -15.07 30.92
C PRO A 10 21.00 -13.54 31.05
N ALA A 11 19.86 -12.99 31.48
CA ALA A 11 19.75 -11.57 31.79
C ALA A 11 20.86 -11.19 32.79
N GLN A 12 21.67 -10.18 32.45
CA GLN A 12 22.69 -9.65 33.35
C GLN A 12 21.98 -9.14 34.62
N THR A 13 22.29 -9.74 35.77
CA THR A 13 21.85 -9.26 37.08
C THR A 13 22.49 -7.89 37.34
N SER A 14 21.69 -6.94 37.82
CA SER A 14 22.19 -5.60 38.16
C SER A 14 23.06 -5.68 39.42
N PRO A 15 24.08 -4.81 39.58
CA PRO A 15 24.96 -4.80 40.76
C PRO A 15 24.24 -4.54 42.10
N THR A 16 22.94 -4.27 42.08
CA THR A 16 22.07 -4.01 43.24
C THR A 16 21.17 -5.19 43.64
N ASP A 17 21.24 -6.32 42.95
CA ASP A 17 20.49 -7.52 43.33
C ASP A 17 21.17 -8.21 44.53
N PRO A 18 20.40 -8.81 45.47
CA PRO A 18 20.97 -9.45 46.64
C PRO A 18 21.83 -10.65 46.23
N VAL A 19 23.04 -10.71 46.78
CA VAL A 19 23.94 -11.86 46.61
C VAL A 19 23.41 -13.03 47.44
N HIS A 20 23.08 -14.14 46.76
CA HIS A 20 22.69 -15.38 47.42
C HIS A 20 23.82 -16.39 47.37
N LEU A 21 24.11 -17.01 48.51
CA LEU A 21 25.16 -18.02 48.64
C LEU A 21 24.62 -19.43 48.56
N TYR A 22 25.40 -20.30 47.91
CA TYR A 22 25.13 -21.72 47.74
C TYR A 22 26.29 -22.51 48.34
N LEU A 23 25.95 -23.67 48.92
CA LEU A 23 26.94 -24.65 49.37
C LEU A 23 27.04 -25.77 48.34
N LEU A 24 28.16 -25.80 47.61
CA LEU A 24 28.39 -26.71 46.50
C LEU A 24 29.60 -27.62 46.79
N PRO A 25 29.64 -28.86 46.29
CA PRO A 25 30.85 -29.65 46.31
C PRO A 25 31.84 -29.11 45.25
N LEU A 26 33.12 -28.97 45.61
CA LEU A 26 34.17 -28.46 44.70
C LEU A 26 34.57 -29.50 43.64
N THR A 27 34.35 -30.78 43.95
CA THR A 27 34.65 -31.93 43.08
C THR A 27 33.45 -32.88 43.09
N ASP A 28 33.31 -33.69 42.04
CA ASP A 28 32.31 -34.75 42.00
C ASP A 28 32.37 -35.62 43.27
N THR A 29 31.22 -35.87 43.87
CA THR A 29 31.11 -36.59 45.14
C THR A 29 29.94 -37.58 45.10
N PRO A 30 30.07 -38.80 45.67
CA PRO A 30 28.94 -39.72 45.80
C PRO A 30 27.96 -39.32 46.91
N VAL A 31 28.28 -38.27 47.68
CA VAL A 31 27.42 -37.75 48.76
C VAL A 31 26.18 -37.08 48.16
N ARG A 32 25.02 -37.50 48.65
CA ARG A 32 23.72 -37.03 48.17
C ARG A 32 23.16 -35.93 49.05
N LEU A 33 22.52 -34.94 48.43
CA LEU A 33 21.66 -33.99 49.13
C LEU A 33 20.28 -34.63 49.33
N LEU A 34 19.90 -34.93 50.57
CA LEU A 34 18.59 -35.48 50.89
C LEU A 34 17.54 -34.38 50.99
N THR A 35 17.81 -33.33 51.78
CA THR A 35 16.85 -32.26 52.00
C THR A 35 17.53 -30.90 51.97
N HIS A 36 16.84 -29.92 51.39
CA HIS A 36 17.27 -28.53 51.41
C HIS A 36 16.19 -27.63 52.00
N THR A 37 16.58 -26.78 52.96
CA THR A 37 15.70 -25.73 53.47
C THR A 37 16.34 -24.37 53.25
N LEU A 38 15.54 -23.38 52.90
CA LEU A 38 15.95 -21.99 52.84
C LEU A 38 14.93 -21.16 53.61
N ASP A 39 15.33 -20.61 54.75
CA ASP A 39 14.49 -19.72 55.53
C ASP A 39 15.06 -18.29 55.44
N VAL A 40 14.24 -17.36 54.97
CA VAL A 40 14.62 -15.97 54.69
C VAL A 40 13.75 -15.06 55.53
N SER A 41 14.35 -14.25 56.41
CA SER A 41 13.64 -13.19 57.13
C SER A 41 13.91 -11.85 56.47
N ILE A 42 12.84 -11.17 56.05
CA ILE A 42 12.91 -9.84 55.44
C ILE A 42 12.59 -8.77 56.50
N ARG A 43 13.45 -7.76 56.64
CA ARG A 43 13.26 -6.64 57.57
C ARG A 43 13.65 -5.30 56.92
N SER A 44 13.11 -4.21 57.44
CA SER A 44 13.54 -2.85 57.08
C SER A 44 14.57 -2.34 58.07
N GLU A 45 15.61 -1.67 57.57
CA GLU A 45 16.55 -0.90 58.38
C GLU A 45 17.06 0.28 57.55
N ASP A 46 16.91 1.52 58.04
CA ASP A 46 17.42 2.75 57.40
C ASP A 46 17.25 2.81 55.87
N GLU A 47 16.01 2.64 55.40
CA GLU A 47 15.60 2.62 53.97
C GLU A 47 16.11 1.42 53.13
N ALA A 48 16.97 0.57 53.68
CA ALA A 48 17.37 -0.70 53.08
C ALA A 48 16.44 -1.84 53.51
N THR A 49 16.31 -2.84 52.63
CA THR A 49 15.67 -4.11 52.96
C THR A 49 16.77 -5.12 53.30
N ILE A 50 16.82 -5.56 54.55
CA ILE A 50 17.77 -6.56 55.03
C ILE A 50 17.16 -7.95 54.88
N LEU A 51 17.92 -8.86 54.27
CA LEU A 51 17.62 -10.27 54.17
C LEU A 51 18.55 -11.06 55.09
N ARG A 52 17.99 -11.74 56.08
CA ARG A 52 18.71 -12.76 56.85
C ARG A 52 18.37 -14.12 56.27
N VAL A 53 19.38 -14.86 55.83
CA VAL A 53 19.21 -16.15 55.17
C VAL A 53 19.79 -17.25 56.03
N VAL A 54 19.04 -18.34 56.19
CA VAL A 54 19.49 -19.59 56.81
C VAL A 54 19.17 -20.74 55.86
N ALA A 55 20.21 -21.32 55.26
CA ALA A 55 20.12 -22.45 54.35
C ALA A 55 20.57 -23.74 55.05
N GLY A 56 19.69 -24.73 55.11
CA GLY A 56 19.94 -26.06 55.65
C GLY A 56 20.21 -27.09 54.54
N TYR A 57 21.19 -27.95 54.76
CA TYR A 57 21.57 -29.02 53.84
C TYR A 57 21.70 -30.32 54.63
N ARG A 58 20.86 -31.32 54.33
CA ARG A 58 21.00 -32.66 54.90
C ARG A 58 21.69 -33.55 53.88
N LEU A 59 22.90 -33.98 54.20
CA LEU A 59 23.72 -34.81 53.32
C LEU A 59 23.73 -36.26 53.80
N HIS A 60 23.83 -37.20 52.86
CA HIS A 60 24.00 -38.63 53.13
C HIS A 60 25.10 -39.22 52.26
N ASN A 61 26.06 -39.86 52.93
CA ASN A 61 27.04 -40.69 52.27
C ASN A 61 26.47 -42.11 52.12
N ALA A 62 25.95 -42.45 50.94
CA ALA A 62 25.39 -43.78 50.68
C ALA A 62 26.47 -44.85 50.37
N THR A 63 27.76 -44.52 50.46
CA THR A 63 28.85 -45.46 50.21
C THR A 63 29.24 -46.21 51.49
N THR A 64 29.96 -47.31 51.31
CA THR A 64 30.52 -48.13 52.41
C THR A 64 31.84 -47.60 52.95
N GLU A 65 32.35 -46.49 52.41
CA GLU A 65 33.62 -45.88 52.80
C GLU A 65 33.40 -44.45 53.34
N ASN A 66 34.33 -43.97 54.17
CA ASN A 66 34.29 -42.58 54.64
C ASN A 66 34.57 -41.63 53.47
N GLN A 67 33.72 -40.62 53.30
CA GLN A 67 33.87 -39.61 52.25
C GLN A 67 34.39 -38.31 52.85
N THR A 68 35.41 -37.75 52.21
CA THR A 68 35.89 -36.40 52.49
C THR A 68 35.43 -35.49 51.36
N VAL A 69 34.66 -34.46 51.69
CA VAL A 69 34.09 -33.54 50.70
C VAL A 69 34.68 -32.15 50.90
N LEU A 70 35.24 -31.59 49.83
CA LEU A 70 35.60 -30.18 49.76
C LEU A 70 34.36 -29.39 49.37
N LEU A 71 33.98 -28.45 50.22
CA LEU A 71 32.83 -27.58 50.07
C LEU A 71 33.29 -26.23 49.57
N GLN A 72 32.48 -25.62 48.72
CA GLN A 72 32.60 -24.23 48.29
C GLN A 72 31.33 -23.48 48.66
N VAL A 73 31.50 -22.40 49.41
CA VAL A 73 30.49 -21.36 49.59
C VAL A 73 30.78 -20.30 48.52
N SER A 74 29.85 -20.15 47.58
CA SER A 74 29.99 -19.17 46.50
C SER A 74 28.65 -18.53 46.16
N PRO A 75 28.68 -17.29 45.64
CA PRO A 75 27.52 -16.72 45.00
C PRO A 75 27.11 -17.52 43.75
N SER A 76 25.91 -17.26 43.23
CA SER A 76 25.52 -17.73 41.90
C SER A 76 26.58 -17.34 40.84
N PRO A 77 26.80 -18.14 39.78
CA PRO A 77 27.74 -17.77 38.71
C PRO A 77 27.50 -16.37 38.12
N THR A 78 26.24 -15.94 38.04
CA THR A 78 25.83 -14.61 37.57
C THR A 78 26.20 -13.46 38.52
N GLN A 79 26.55 -13.77 39.76
CA GLN A 79 26.90 -12.84 40.84
C GLN A 79 28.36 -13.02 41.32
N SER A 80 29.18 -13.78 40.57
CA SER A 80 30.53 -14.19 40.98
C SER A 80 31.54 -13.07 41.20
N ALA A 81 31.27 -11.87 40.65
CA ALA A 81 32.09 -10.67 40.84
C ALA A 81 31.65 -9.79 42.03
N GLN A 82 30.54 -10.12 42.71
CA GLN A 82 30.07 -9.35 43.86
C GLN A 82 30.73 -9.81 45.17
N PRO A 83 31.01 -8.90 46.12
CA PRO A 83 31.61 -9.26 47.39
C PRO A 83 30.71 -10.23 48.18
N MET A 84 31.34 -11.06 49.01
CA MET A 84 30.63 -11.94 49.93
C MET A 84 29.70 -11.12 50.86
N PRO A 85 28.47 -11.59 51.11
CA PRO A 85 27.57 -11.02 52.11
C PRO A 85 28.20 -10.94 53.51
N GLU A 86 27.60 -10.16 54.40
CA GLU A 86 28.07 -10.05 55.78
C GLU A 86 27.65 -11.27 56.61
N GLY A 87 28.43 -11.58 57.65
CA GLY A 87 28.06 -12.59 58.63
C GLY A 87 27.96 -14.03 58.09
N VAL A 88 28.71 -14.36 57.02
CA VAL A 88 28.78 -15.73 56.49
C VAL A 88 29.30 -16.68 57.56
N ASN A 89 28.49 -17.67 57.91
CA ASN A 89 28.83 -18.71 58.87
C ASN A 89 28.32 -20.06 58.36
N LEU A 90 29.19 -21.07 58.38
CA LEU A 90 28.86 -22.44 58.06
C LEU A 90 29.04 -23.29 59.31
N SER A 91 28.05 -24.12 59.63
CA SER A 91 28.13 -25.07 60.74
C SER A 91 27.81 -26.49 60.27
N ILE A 92 28.38 -27.48 60.94
CA ILE A 92 28.10 -28.91 60.76
C ILE A 92 27.62 -29.47 62.10
N ASP A 93 26.43 -30.09 62.09
CA ASP A 93 25.77 -30.64 63.28
C ASP A 93 25.76 -29.65 64.49
N GLY A 94 25.63 -28.35 64.20
CA GLY A 94 25.61 -27.26 65.18
C GLY A 94 26.98 -26.70 65.59
N GLN A 95 28.09 -27.28 65.13
CA GLN A 95 29.45 -26.78 65.39
C GLN A 95 29.95 -25.93 64.23
N ALA A 96 30.57 -24.78 64.51
CA ALA A 96 31.09 -23.89 63.48
C ALA A 96 32.21 -24.58 62.68
N LEU A 97 32.16 -24.47 61.35
CA LEU A 97 33.17 -24.95 60.42
C LEU A 97 34.02 -23.76 59.96
N THR A 98 35.33 -23.84 60.12
CA THR A 98 36.23 -22.80 59.64
C THR A 98 36.24 -22.78 58.11
N LEU A 99 35.93 -21.62 57.54
CA LEU A 99 35.99 -21.35 56.11
C LEU A 99 37.33 -20.70 55.76
N GLN A 100 37.95 -21.15 54.67
CA GLN A 100 39.18 -20.60 54.14
C GLN A 100 38.87 -19.78 52.88
N PRO A 101 39.29 -18.50 52.79
CA PRO A 101 39.12 -17.74 51.55
C PRO A 101 39.99 -18.32 50.44
N THR A 102 39.46 -18.36 49.22
CA THR A 102 40.21 -18.77 48.02
C THR A 102 40.41 -17.56 47.09
N GLY A 103 41.64 -17.36 46.58
CA GLY A 103 41.96 -16.25 45.67
C GLY A 103 41.69 -14.86 46.28
N GLU A 104 41.14 -13.93 45.48
CA GLU A 104 40.77 -12.57 45.90
C GLU A 104 39.55 -12.49 46.86
N GLY A 105 39.31 -13.53 47.67
CA GLY A 105 38.30 -13.50 48.75
C GLY A 105 36.85 -13.74 48.32
N PHE A 106 36.60 -14.16 47.07
CA PHE A 106 35.25 -14.33 46.56
C PHE A 106 34.62 -15.69 46.92
N PRO A 107 35.15 -16.88 46.57
CA PRO A 107 34.66 -18.13 47.16
C PRO A 107 35.39 -18.46 48.46
N GLN A 108 34.65 -19.06 49.41
CA GLN A 108 35.23 -19.62 50.62
C GLN A 108 35.08 -21.14 50.61
N THR A 109 36.11 -21.88 51.03
CA THR A 109 36.11 -23.34 51.05
C THR A 109 36.14 -23.90 52.46
N GLY A 110 35.56 -25.07 52.63
CA GLY A 110 35.62 -25.85 53.86
C GLY A 110 35.76 -27.33 53.53
N GLN A 111 36.14 -28.14 54.52
CA GLN A 111 36.26 -29.59 54.33
C GLN A 111 35.46 -30.30 55.41
N ILE A 112 34.73 -31.33 55.00
CA ILE A 112 33.97 -32.18 55.92
C ILE A 112 34.29 -33.65 55.68
N SER A 113 34.15 -34.46 56.73
CA SER A 113 34.22 -35.91 56.65
C SER A 113 32.88 -36.52 57.06
N ILE A 114 32.35 -37.39 56.21
CA ILE A 114 31.10 -38.11 56.42
C ILE A 114 31.42 -39.59 56.45
N ALA A 115 31.14 -40.25 57.57
CA ALA A 115 31.38 -41.69 57.70
C ALA A 115 30.52 -42.50 56.71
N ALA A 116 30.91 -43.75 56.47
CA ALA A 116 30.12 -44.70 55.69
C ALA A 116 28.67 -44.76 56.20
N ASP A 117 27.70 -44.70 55.29
CA ASP A 117 26.24 -44.66 55.58
C ASP A 117 25.79 -43.55 56.56
N ALA A 118 26.61 -42.54 56.83
CA ALA A 118 26.29 -41.49 57.78
C ALA A 118 25.57 -40.31 57.14
N ARG A 119 24.78 -39.61 57.97
CA ARG A 119 24.10 -38.37 57.62
C ARG A 119 24.72 -37.20 58.39
N ARG A 120 24.80 -36.05 57.75
CA ARG A 120 25.27 -34.79 58.35
C ARG A 120 24.32 -33.66 58.01
N GLN A 121 24.16 -32.72 58.92
CA GLN A 121 23.42 -31.49 58.68
C GLN A 121 24.40 -30.32 58.62
N LEU A 122 24.36 -29.57 57.51
CA LEU A 122 25.05 -28.31 57.39
C LEU A 122 24.06 -27.16 57.42
N THR A 123 24.44 -26.07 58.07
CA THR A 123 23.67 -24.82 58.09
C THR A 123 24.56 -23.67 57.69
N LEU A 124 24.20 -23.01 56.59
CA LEU A 124 24.82 -21.79 56.10
C LEU A 124 23.94 -20.60 56.46
N SER A 125 24.46 -19.63 57.18
CA SER A 125 23.76 -18.39 57.51
C SER A 125 24.54 -17.18 57.03
N TYR A 126 23.84 -16.16 56.54
CA TYR A 126 24.43 -14.89 56.12
C TYR A 126 23.39 -13.78 56.10
N GLN A 127 23.86 -12.54 55.99
CA GLN A 127 23.03 -11.34 55.87
C GLN A 127 23.38 -10.59 54.58
N THR A 128 22.37 -10.22 53.81
CA THR A 128 22.51 -9.41 52.60
C THR A 128 21.49 -8.27 52.60
N GLN A 129 21.74 -7.22 51.83
CA GLN A 129 20.89 -6.03 51.74
C GLN A 129 20.40 -5.83 50.31
N ILE A 130 19.15 -5.41 50.18
CA ILE A 130 18.55 -4.93 48.94
C ILE A 130 18.35 -3.43 49.09
N ARG A 131 18.98 -2.66 48.19
CA ARG A 131 18.64 -1.26 47.96
C ARG A 131 17.75 -1.20 46.72
N ALA A 132 16.47 -0.92 46.96
CA ALA A 132 15.44 -0.91 45.93
C ALA A 132 14.98 0.52 45.68
N ASP A 133 15.30 1.05 44.49
CA ASP A 133 14.78 2.36 44.07
C ASP A 133 13.31 2.25 43.65
N ASP A 134 12.99 1.28 42.78
CA ASP A 134 11.61 1.02 42.33
C ASP A 134 11.11 -0.36 42.76
N PHE A 135 11.93 -1.40 42.58
CA PHE A 135 11.59 -2.79 42.87
C PHE A 135 12.64 -3.46 43.74
N GLY A 136 12.18 -4.16 44.77
CA GLY A 136 12.97 -5.17 45.48
C GLY A 136 12.74 -6.54 44.86
N ILE A 137 13.80 -7.34 44.75
CA ILE A 137 13.74 -8.68 44.18
C ILE A 137 14.54 -9.62 45.07
N PHE A 138 13.88 -10.67 45.57
CA PHE A 138 14.52 -11.87 46.06
C PHE A 138 14.56 -12.89 44.92
N ARG A 139 15.72 -13.51 44.65
CA ARG A 139 15.89 -14.50 43.58
C ARG A 139 16.82 -15.63 44.02
N TYR A 140 16.29 -16.83 44.20
CA TYR A 140 17.07 -18.02 44.56
C TYR A 140 17.01 -19.11 43.49
N THR A 141 18.15 -19.48 42.93
CA THR A 141 18.29 -20.46 41.84
C THR A 141 18.71 -21.82 42.40
N SER A 142 17.74 -22.61 42.85
CA SER A 142 18.01 -23.92 43.48
C SER A 142 18.63 -24.96 42.54
N GLN A 143 18.51 -24.81 41.22
CA GLN A 143 19.15 -25.71 40.24
C GLN A 143 20.66 -25.83 40.44
N LEU A 144 21.33 -24.81 41.00
CA LEU A 144 22.76 -24.87 41.31
C LEU A 144 23.09 -26.01 42.29
N LEU A 145 22.14 -26.40 43.14
CA LEU A 145 22.30 -27.49 44.10
C LEU A 145 22.27 -28.88 43.46
N ASN A 146 21.93 -28.99 42.16
CA ASN A 146 22.07 -30.24 41.41
C ASN A 146 23.53 -30.65 41.18
N ALA A 147 24.50 -29.85 41.64
CA ALA A 147 25.91 -30.25 41.74
C ALA A 147 26.15 -31.37 42.76
N TRP A 148 25.23 -31.56 43.72
CA TRP A 148 25.24 -32.72 44.62
C TRP A 148 24.73 -33.98 43.92
N ALA A 149 25.22 -35.15 44.32
CA ALA A 149 24.80 -36.39 43.67
C ALA A 149 23.31 -36.71 43.93
N GLY A 150 22.64 -37.18 42.87
CA GLY A 150 21.24 -37.59 42.92
C GLY A 150 20.26 -36.41 42.87
N ARG A 151 19.02 -36.66 43.27
CA ARG A 151 17.97 -35.64 43.41
C ARG A 151 17.60 -35.51 44.90
N PRO A 152 17.28 -34.31 45.39
CA PRO A 152 16.76 -34.16 46.73
C PRO A 152 15.45 -34.93 46.91
N GLU A 153 15.25 -35.49 48.10
CA GLU A 153 14.01 -36.14 48.52
C GLU A 153 12.92 -35.10 48.79
N SER A 154 13.29 -33.99 49.45
CA SER A 154 12.37 -32.87 49.71
C SER A 154 13.10 -31.55 49.83
N TRP A 155 12.36 -30.46 49.62
CA TRP A 155 12.87 -29.12 49.82
C TRP A 155 11.78 -28.16 50.30
N ARG A 156 12.20 -27.14 51.06
CA ARG A 156 11.34 -26.07 51.55
C ARG A 156 12.02 -24.73 51.39
N ILE A 157 11.32 -23.76 50.82
CA ILE A 157 11.76 -22.37 50.80
C ILE A 157 10.69 -21.53 51.49
N THR A 158 11.12 -20.79 52.49
CA THR A 158 10.28 -19.96 53.34
C THR A 158 10.80 -18.54 53.30
N ILE A 159 9.92 -17.59 53.05
CA ILE A 159 10.18 -16.16 53.23
C ILE A 159 9.24 -15.66 54.32
N ASP A 160 9.82 -15.40 55.49
CA ASP A 160 9.14 -14.74 56.61
C ASP A 160 9.14 -13.24 56.33
N LEU A 161 7.92 -12.72 56.21
CA LEU A 161 7.61 -11.34 55.94
C LEU A 161 7.18 -10.67 57.25
N PRO A 162 7.42 -9.36 57.42
CA PRO A 162 6.83 -8.66 58.54
C PRO A 162 5.30 -8.68 58.33
N GLY A 163 4.58 -9.30 59.26
CA GLY A 163 3.15 -9.63 59.09
C GLY A 163 2.29 -8.44 58.64
N GLU A 164 1.10 -8.70 58.10
CA GLU A 164 0.22 -7.71 57.42
C GLU A 164 0.06 -6.39 58.18
N ASN A 165 0.02 -6.42 59.52
CA ASN A 165 -0.12 -5.24 60.37
C ASN A 165 1.10 -4.30 60.39
N SER A 166 2.24 -4.73 59.85
CA SER A 166 3.45 -3.90 59.75
C SER A 166 3.30 -2.79 58.71
N GLY A 167 2.40 -2.94 57.73
CA GLY A 167 2.16 -1.99 56.65
C GLY A 167 3.35 -1.73 55.71
N TRP A 168 4.50 -2.38 55.94
CA TRP A 168 5.74 -2.08 55.23
C TRP A 168 5.90 -2.84 53.91
N LEU A 169 5.42 -4.09 53.86
CA LEU A 169 5.49 -4.93 52.66
C LEU A 169 4.22 -5.78 52.49
N PRO A 170 3.05 -5.14 52.35
CA PRO A 170 1.78 -5.86 52.28
C PRO A 170 1.67 -6.63 50.95
N SER A 171 0.82 -7.65 50.89
CA SER A 171 0.73 -8.54 49.73
C SER A 171 0.37 -7.82 48.43
N GLU A 172 -0.36 -6.70 48.51
CA GLU A 172 -0.75 -5.86 47.37
C GLU A 172 0.43 -5.11 46.73
N SER A 173 1.56 -5.00 47.45
CA SER A 173 2.81 -4.45 46.92
C SER A 173 3.59 -5.46 46.06
N TRP A 174 3.19 -6.74 46.08
CA TRP A 174 3.87 -7.78 45.34
C TRP A 174 3.54 -7.68 43.85
N VAL A 175 4.59 -7.80 43.06
CA VAL A 175 4.56 -7.59 41.61
C VAL A 175 4.49 -8.93 40.90
N SER A 176 5.34 -9.87 41.34
CA SER A 176 5.40 -11.23 40.82
C SER A 176 5.94 -12.20 41.88
N THR A 177 5.44 -13.44 41.84
CA THR A 177 5.88 -14.57 42.65
C THR A 177 6.03 -15.79 41.76
N SER A 178 7.17 -16.48 41.84
CA SER A 178 7.46 -17.69 41.06
C SER A 178 8.33 -18.65 41.90
N PRO A 179 8.23 -19.98 41.71
CA PRO A 179 7.26 -20.69 40.86
C PRO A 179 5.83 -20.55 41.39
N ALA A 180 4.81 -20.85 40.57
CA ALA A 180 3.40 -20.64 40.93
C ALA A 180 2.90 -21.50 42.12
N SER A 181 3.64 -22.53 42.53
CA SER A 181 3.26 -23.48 43.60
C SER A 181 3.54 -22.97 45.02
N TRP A 182 3.30 -21.69 45.29
CA TRP A 182 3.49 -21.09 46.61
C TRP A 182 2.20 -21.07 47.45
N THR A 183 2.40 -20.92 48.76
CA THR A 183 1.33 -20.70 49.75
C THR A 183 1.66 -19.48 50.59
N TYR A 184 0.64 -18.72 51.01
CA TYR A 184 0.77 -17.55 51.87
C TYR A 184 -0.27 -17.58 52.97
N ASN A 185 0.14 -17.31 54.22
CA ASN A 185 -0.69 -17.35 55.42
C ASN A 185 -0.77 -15.99 56.15
N GLY A 186 -0.33 -14.89 55.53
CA GLY A 186 -0.33 -13.53 56.10
C GLY A 186 1.07 -13.02 56.51
N ASP A 187 1.96 -13.88 56.98
CA ASP A 187 3.32 -13.49 57.40
C ASP A 187 4.41 -14.37 56.79
N ARG A 188 4.04 -15.44 56.09
CA ARG A 188 4.97 -16.40 55.52
C ARG A 188 4.57 -16.81 54.12
N LEU A 189 5.47 -16.58 53.17
CA LEU A 189 5.40 -17.12 51.82
C LEU A 189 6.23 -18.41 51.75
N GLN A 190 5.63 -19.50 51.31
CA GLN A 190 6.27 -20.81 51.35
C GLN A 190 6.08 -21.60 50.07
N TRP A 191 7.18 -22.20 49.59
CA TRP A 191 7.20 -23.29 48.63
C TRP A 191 7.68 -24.56 49.33
N LEU A 192 6.95 -25.66 49.15
CA LEU A 192 7.27 -26.96 49.75
C LEU A 192 6.93 -28.06 48.76
N GLN A 193 7.90 -28.92 48.46
CA GLN A 193 7.67 -30.05 47.55
C GLN A 193 8.62 -31.21 47.86
N GLU A 194 8.20 -32.39 47.43
CA GLU A 194 9.04 -33.59 47.37
C GLU A 194 9.62 -33.76 45.96
N GLY A 195 10.86 -34.27 45.88
CA GLY A 195 11.56 -34.54 44.62
C GLY A 195 12.39 -33.38 44.10
N ALA A 196 12.53 -33.31 42.77
CA ALA A 196 13.48 -32.41 42.11
C ALA A 196 13.17 -30.92 42.34
N PHE A 197 14.22 -30.10 42.28
CA PHE A 197 14.06 -28.64 42.22
C PHE A 197 13.36 -28.21 40.93
N PRO A 198 12.57 -27.12 40.97
CA PRO A 198 12.00 -26.54 39.77
C PRO A 198 13.10 -25.97 38.86
N ASP A 199 12.79 -25.89 37.56
CA ASP A 199 13.72 -25.30 36.60
C ASP A 199 13.78 -23.77 36.68
N GLU A 200 12.71 -23.16 37.17
CA GLU A 200 12.61 -21.73 37.41
C GLU A 200 13.17 -21.35 38.79
N PRO A 201 13.83 -20.18 38.92
CA PRO A 201 14.26 -19.68 40.22
C PRO A 201 13.07 -19.25 41.08
N PHE A 202 13.24 -19.33 42.39
CA PHE A 202 12.30 -18.78 43.34
C PHE A 202 12.43 -17.26 43.38
N VAL A 203 11.35 -16.57 43.03
CA VAL A 203 11.30 -15.12 42.90
C VAL A 203 10.16 -14.57 43.72
N LEU A 204 10.47 -13.56 44.53
CA LEU A 204 9.50 -12.60 45.08
C LEU A 204 9.95 -11.21 44.64
N GLN A 205 9.11 -10.51 43.89
CA GLN A 205 9.33 -9.14 43.48
C GLN A 205 8.25 -8.24 44.09
N TRP A 206 8.64 -7.09 44.61
CA TRP A 206 7.73 -6.12 45.24
C TRP A 206 8.11 -4.68 44.87
N ILE A 207 7.14 -3.78 44.95
CA ILE A 207 7.38 -2.33 44.85
C ILE A 207 8.14 -1.88 46.11
N ALA A 208 9.19 -1.08 45.94
CA ALA A 208 9.97 -0.55 47.06
C ALA A 208 9.06 0.06 48.14
N PRO A 209 9.26 -0.22 49.45
CA PRO A 209 8.33 0.18 50.50
C PRO A 209 8.01 1.67 50.55
N THR A 210 9.01 2.53 50.31
CA THR A 210 8.84 3.99 50.24
C THR A 210 7.91 4.37 49.09
N LEU A 211 8.16 3.78 47.91
CA LEU A 211 7.37 3.99 46.71
C LEU A 211 5.94 3.47 46.90
N TRP A 212 5.76 2.28 47.47
CA TRP A 212 4.43 1.73 47.80
C TRP A 212 3.62 2.65 48.73
N ARG A 213 4.26 3.22 49.75
CA ARG A 213 3.59 4.16 50.67
C ARG A 213 3.11 5.41 49.93
N SER A 214 3.95 5.97 49.06
CA SER A 214 3.55 7.10 48.21
C SER A 214 2.42 6.76 47.23
N LEU A 215 2.38 5.52 46.70
CA LEU A 215 1.24 5.06 45.89
C LEU A 215 -0.05 5.03 46.71
N ALA A 216 0.00 4.44 47.89
CA ALA A 216 -1.16 4.32 48.77
C ALA A 216 -1.69 5.72 49.15
N GLU A 217 -0.80 6.64 49.51
CA GLU A 217 -1.14 8.04 49.79
C GLU A 217 -1.78 8.74 48.58
N THR A 218 -1.21 8.56 47.38
CA THR A 218 -1.75 9.15 46.14
C THR A 218 -3.14 8.61 45.81
N ARG A 219 -3.36 7.29 45.95
CA ARG A 219 -4.66 6.65 45.74
C ARG A 219 -5.70 7.11 46.76
N GLN A 220 -5.30 7.21 48.03
CA GLN A 220 -6.18 7.70 49.08
C GLN A 220 -6.58 9.16 48.84
N ALA A 221 -5.63 10.03 48.49
CA ALA A 221 -5.92 11.41 48.14
C ALA A 221 -6.84 11.52 46.93
N LEU A 222 -6.63 10.71 45.88
CA LEU A 222 -7.51 10.70 44.72
C LEU A 222 -8.95 10.30 45.07
N SER A 223 -9.12 9.34 46.01
CA SER A 223 -10.44 8.88 46.45
C SER A 223 -11.21 9.92 47.27
N THR A 224 -10.51 10.79 48.01
CA THR A 224 -11.15 11.79 48.89
C THR A 224 -11.46 13.09 48.17
N GLU A 225 -10.59 13.54 47.27
CA GLU A 225 -10.78 14.76 46.49
C GLU A 225 -10.13 14.56 45.10
N PRO A 226 -10.93 14.16 44.09
CA PRO A 226 -10.42 13.93 42.75
C PRO A 226 -10.08 15.26 42.06
N THR A 227 -8.87 15.36 41.54
CA THR A 227 -8.41 16.52 40.75
C THR A 227 -7.50 16.06 39.62
N PRO A 228 -7.40 16.79 38.49
CA PRO A 228 -6.50 16.45 37.39
C PRO A 228 -5.04 16.23 37.84
N ALA A 229 -4.56 17.03 38.80
CA ALA A 229 -3.21 16.89 39.34
C ALA A 229 -2.98 15.57 40.10
N ARG A 230 -4.00 15.05 40.80
CA ARG A 230 -3.91 13.76 41.50
C ARG A 230 -3.98 12.57 40.56
N PHE A 231 -4.80 12.65 39.51
CA PHE A 231 -4.79 11.67 38.42
C PHE A 231 -3.44 11.64 37.71
N LEU A 232 -2.86 12.82 37.43
CA LEU A 232 -1.53 12.95 36.85
C LEU A 232 -0.47 12.29 37.76
N ALA A 233 -0.45 12.60 39.06
CA ALA A 233 0.49 12.00 40.00
C ALA A 233 0.37 10.47 40.07
N LEU A 234 -0.85 9.93 40.03
CA LEU A 234 -1.07 8.48 40.00
C LEU A 234 -0.55 7.86 38.69
N GLY A 235 -0.81 8.49 37.56
CA GLY A 235 -0.32 8.03 36.27
C GLY A 235 1.21 8.10 36.17
N ASP A 236 1.82 9.19 36.64
CA ASP A 236 3.29 9.38 36.67
C ASP A 236 3.97 8.30 37.52
N PHE A 237 3.33 7.92 38.62
CA PHE A 237 3.79 6.82 39.45
C PHE A 237 3.81 5.49 38.68
N TYR A 238 2.72 5.14 38.02
CA TYR A 238 2.66 3.91 37.22
C TYR A 238 3.59 3.97 36.01
N ASN A 239 3.77 5.15 35.40
CA ASN A 239 4.70 5.35 34.29
C ASN A 239 6.16 5.15 34.74
N ARG A 240 6.53 5.60 35.95
CA ARG A 240 7.83 5.29 36.56
C ARG A 240 8.04 3.79 36.73
N LEU A 241 7.04 3.08 37.25
CA LEU A 241 7.12 1.61 37.40
C LEU A 241 7.20 0.89 36.05
N TYR A 242 6.52 1.40 35.03
CA TYR A 242 6.60 0.91 33.66
C TYR A 242 7.99 1.08 33.06
N GLY A 243 8.62 2.25 33.25
CA GLY A 243 9.96 2.58 32.76
C GLY A 243 11.10 1.87 33.50
N SER A 244 10.82 1.20 34.62
CA SER A 244 11.86 0.59 35.45
C SER A 244 12.55 -0.58 34.73
N PRO A 245 13.90 -0.65 34.74
CA PRO A 245 14.63 -1.74 34.09
C PRO A 245 14.33 -3.11 34.74
N LYS A 246 13.97 -3.13 36.02
CA LYS A 246 13.66 -4.35 36.80
C LYS A 246 12.25 -4.91 36.53
N ALA A 247 11.39 -4.18 35.81
CA ALA A 247 10.08 -4.69 35.40
C ALA A 247 10.23 -5.66 34.20
N ASN A 248 9.71 -6.88 34.34
CA ASN A 248 9.63 -7.84 33.22
C ASN A 248 8.52 -7.47 32.23
N GLY A 249 8.44 -8.14 31.07
CA GLY A 249 7.46 -7.80 30.01
C GLY A 249 6.00 -7.76 30.47
N SER A 250 5.55 -8.77 31.23
CA SER A 250 4.18 -8.81 31.76
C SER A 250 3.91 -7.70 32.78
N THR A 251 4.87 -7.44 33.65
CA THR A 251 4.83 -6.38 34.66
C THR A 251 4.79 -4.99 34.00
N ARG A 252 5.61 -4.76 32.97
CA ARG A 252 5.61 -3.52 32.21
C ARG A 252 4.27 -3.28 31.54
N LEU A 253 3.68 -4.29 30.90
CA LEU A 253 2.35 -4.17 30.27
C LEU A 253 1.27 -3.80 31.28
N ARG A 254 1.30 -4.40 32.49
CA ARG A 254 0.37 -4.05 33.57
C ARG A 254 0.51 -2.59 34.00
N PHE A 255 1.73 -2.13 34.27
CA PHE A 255 1.96 -0.75 34.71
C PHE A 255 1.68 0.28 33.60
N TYR A 256 1.93 -0.06 32.34
CA TYR A 256 1.52 0.76 31.20
C TYR A 256 0.00 0.94 31.18
N ALA A 257 -0.77 -0.14 31.31
CA ALA A 257 -2.23 -0.07 31.33
C ALA A 257 -2.77 0.74 32.53
N GLN A 258 -2.11 0.63 33.69
CA GLN A 258 -2.47 1.42 34.88
C GLN A 258 -2.14 2.91 34.73
N ALA A 259 -1.00 3.26 34.11
CA ALA A 259 -0.67 4.65 33.80
C ALA A 259 -1.66 5.25 32.81
N LEU A 260 -1.98 4.51 31.73
CA LEU A 260 -2.96 4.89 30.74
C LEU A 260 -4.34 5.12 31.37
N ALA A 261 -4.81 4.19 32.21
CA ALA A 261 -6.07 4.33 32.93
C ALA A 261 -6.07 5.58 33.81
N ALA A 262 -5.05 5.79 34.64
CA ALA A 262 -4.98 6.96 35.52
C ALA A 262 -5.01 8.29 34.76
N TYR A 263 -4.25 8.42 33.66
CA TYR A 263 -4.26 9.64 32.87
C TYR A 263 -5.58 9.86 32.12
N SER A 264 -6.13 8.80 31.50
CA SER A 264 -7.40 8.88 30.75
C SER A 264 -8.59 9.13 31.65
N ASP A 265 -8.65 8.51 32.83
CA ASP A 265 -9.66 8.79 33.87
C ASP A 265 -9.57 10.25 34.34
N GLY A 266 -8.35 10.80 34.45
CA GLY A 266 -8.16 12.21 34.78
C GLY A 266 -8.70 13.17 33.72
N VAL A 267 -8.51 12.85 32.44
CA VAL A 267 -9.09 13.61 31.32
C VAL A 267 -10.61 13.49 31.33
N ALA A 268 -11.13 12.28 31.49
CA ALA A 268 -12.57 12.02 31.55
C ALA A 268 -13.23 12.77 32.72
N PHE A 269 -12.61 12.74 33.90
CA PHE A 269 -13.05 13.51 35.07
C PHE A 269 -13.10 15.01 34.77
N GLY A 270 -12.04 15.58 34.18
CA GLY A 270 -11.99 16.99 33.83
C GLY A 270 -13.08 17.40 32.82
N GLN A 271 -13.34 16.55 31.82
CA GLN A 271 -14.41 16.77 30.85
C GLN A 271 -15.80 16.71 31.49
N GLN A 272 -16.05 15.70 32.33
CA GLN A 272 -17.34 15.52 33.01
C GLN A 272 -17.64 16.64 34.00
N THR A 273 -16.61 17.21 34.63
CA THR A 273 -16.73 18.31 35.59
C THR A 273 -16.65 19.69 34.93
N GLY A 274 -16.50 19.75 33.61
CA GLY A 274 -16.48 21.01 32.85
C GLY A 274 -15.23 21.87 33.11
N LEU A 275 -14.11 21.24 33.48
CA LEU A 275 -12.86 21.97 33.70
C LEU A 275 -12.32 22.54 32.37
N PRO A 276 -11.72 23.75 32.40
CA PRO A 276 -11.09 24.32 31.22
C PRO A 276 -9.99 23.42 30.66
N PRO A 277 -9.81 23.35 29.32
CA PRO A 277 -8.76 22.55 28.68
C PRO A 277 -7.35 22.78 29.24
N ALA A 278 -7.03 24.03 29.63
CA ALA A 278 -5.74 24.39 30.22
C ALA A 278 -5.40 23.60 31.50
N GLN A 279 -6.40 23.16 32.26
CA GLN A 279 -6.18 22.34 33.47
C GLN A 279 -5.94 20.86 33.15
N MET A 280 -6.27 20.42 31.93
CA MET A 280 -6.07 19.04 31.46
C MET A 280 -4.82 18.89 30.59
N THR A 281 -4.16 19.99 30.22
CA THR A 281 -2.95 20.00 29.39
C THR A 281 -1.86 19.04 29.86
N ALA A 282 -1.59 19.00 31.17
CA ALA A 282 -0.56 18.12 31.73
C ALA A 282 -0.90 16.64 31.55
N LEU A 283 -2.18 16.27 31.62
CA LEU A 283 -2.66 14.90 31.38
C LEU A 283 -2.54 14.54 29.90
N HIS A 284 -2.93 15.43 28.99
CA HIS A 284 -2.76 15.22 27.54
C HIS A 284 -1.28 15.06 27.17
N ARG A 285 -0.38 15.88 27.73
CA ARG A 285 1.06 15.70 27.56
C ARG A 285 1.55 14.35 28.09
N ALA A 286 1.09 13.92 29.26
CA ALA A 286 1.48 12.65 29.85
C ALA A 286 1.00 11.45 29.01
N LEU A 287 -0.23 11.50 28.49
CA LEU A 287 -0.75 10.51 27.53
C LEU A 287 0.08 10.48 26.25
N ALA A 288 0.39 11.64 25.67
CA ALA A 288 1.25 11.73 24.50
C ALA A 288 2.63 11.09 24.73
N SER A 289 3.27 11.38 25.87
CA SER A 289 4.54 10.77 26.26
C SER A 289 4.43 9.25 26.41
N LEU A 290 3.34 8.76 27.02
CA LEU A 290 3.07 7.34 27.19
C LEU A 290 2.86 6.63 25.84
N TYR A 291 2.10 7.21 24.91
CA TYR A 291 1.93 6.68 23.55
C TYR A 291 3.23 6.72 22.74
N ARG A 292 4.01 7.79 22.86
CA ARG A 292 5.35 7.90 22.25
C ARG A 292 6.29 6.80 22.73
N SER A 293 6.18 6.34 23.98
CA SER A 293 6.99 5.22 24.49
C SER A 293 6.68 3.87 23.81
N ARG A 294 5.57 3.78 23.07
CA ARG A 294 5.10 2.59 22.34
C ARG A 294 5.07 2.76 20.83
N SER A 295 5.26 3.97 20.31
CA SER A 295 5.25 4.23 18.86
C SER A 295 6.37 3.50 18.12
N ILE A 296 7.46 3.14 18.83
CA ILE A 296 8.55 2.31 18.32
C ILE A 296 8.71 1.10 19.25
N GLY A 297 8.46 -0.09 18.72
CA GLY A 297 8.65 -1.36 19.41
C GLY A 297 10.11 -1.63 19.76
N ALA A 298 10.36 -2.58 20.67
CA ALA A 298 11.72 -2.99 21.04
C ALA A 298 12.52 -3.61 19.87
N ASP A 299 11.81 -4.05 18.82
CA ASP A 299 12.35 -4.54 17.56
C ASP A 299 12.56 -3.42 16.52
N GLY A 300 12.32 -2.16 16.89
CA GLY A 300 12.41 -0.99 16.01
C GLY A 300 11.22 -0.82 15.07
N ARG A 301 10.18 -1.64 15.17
CA ARG A 301 8.98 -1.51 14.33
C ARG A 301 8.13 -0.34 14.80
N ILE A 302 7.66 0.44 13.85
CA ILE A 302 6.75 1.56 14.10
C ILE A 302 5.33 1.02 14.27
N ASP A 303 4.64 1.43 15.33
CA ASP A 303 3.22 1.17 15.52
C ASP A 303 2.40 2.42 15.17
N PRO A 304 1.71 2.43 14.01
CA PRO A 304 0.99 3.61 13.53
C PRO A 304 -0.12 4.04 14.49
N ALA A 305 -0.80 3.10 15.14
CA ALA A 305 -1.92 3.41 16.03
C ALA A 305 -1.47 4.24 17.25
N TYR A 306 -0.28 3.96 17.79
CA TYR A 306 0.29 4.75 18.88
C TYR A 306 0.79 6.12 18.42
N ILE A 307 1.21 6.27 17.16
CA ILE A 307 1.57 7.59 16.60
C ILE A 307 0.32 8.45 16.48
N ASP A 308 -0.78 7.92 15.95
CA ASP A 308 -2.03 8.67 15.80
C ASP A 308 -2.55 9.16 17.17
N LEU A 309 -2.53 8.27 18.17
CA LEU A 309 -2.89 8.62 19.54
C LEU A 309 -1.94 9.66 20.13
N MET A 310 -0.63 9.54 19.91
CA MET A 310 0.35 10.53 20.35
C MET A 310 0.08 11.91 19.73
N VAL A 311 -0.06 11.99 18.40
CA VAL A 311 -0.32 13.24 17.65
C VAL A 311 -1.60 13.91 18.15
N ALA A 312 -2.68 13.14 18.32
CA ALA A 312 -3.95 13.67 18.82
C ALA A 312 -3.83 14.29 20.23
N GLU A 313 -3.14 13.63 21.16
CA GLU A 313 -2.95 14.16 22.51
C GLU A 313 -2.00 15.36 22.55
N VAL A 314 -0.93 15.37 21.73
CA VAL A 314 -0.04 16.52 21.59
C VAL A 314 -0.81 17.74 21.07
N GLN A 315 -1.66 17.56 20.05
CA GLN A 315 -2.48 18.64 19.50
C GLN A 315 -3.43 19.23 20.54
N ARG A 316 -4.09 18.37 21.35
CA ARG A 316 -4.95 18.81 22.46
C ARG A 316 -4.17 19.60 23.50
N ALA A 317 -2.98 19.15 23.86
CA ALA A 317 -2.11 19.88 24.79
C ALA A 317 -1.67 21.24 24.22
N LEU A 318 -1.22 21.29 22.95
CA LEU A 318 -0.81 22.53 22.29
C LEU A 318 -1.94 23.53 22.14
N ASN A 319 -3.17 23.09 21.85
CA ASN A 319 -4.33 23.98 21.73
C ASN A 319 -4.74 24.62 23.06
N ALA A 320 -4.39 23.99 24.19
CA ALA A 320 -4.70 24.47 25.53
C ALA A 320 -3.58 25.32 26.16
N LEU A 321 -2.37 25.32 25.57
CA LEU A 321 -1.21 26.07 26.09
C LEU A 321 -1.18 27.53 25.60
N PRO A 322 -0.79 28.50 26.46
CA PRO A 322 -0.52 29.87 26.04
C PRO A 322 0.64 29.97 25.04
N PRO A 323 0.65 30.90 24.07
CA PRO A 323 1.69 31.00 23.03
C PRO A 323 3.14 31.07 23.53
N ASP A 324 3.37 31.68 24.70
CA ASP A 324 4.71 31.89 25.28
C ASP A 324 5.16 30.76 26.24
N ASP A 325 4.39 29.67 26.35
CA ASP A 325 4.70 28.57 27.26
C ASP A 325 5.94 27.76 26.78
N SER A 326 6.89 27.52 27.69
CA SER A 326 8.15 26.84 27.39
C SER A 326 7.97 25.39 26.92
N LEU A 327 6.86 24.74 27.27
CA LEU A 327 6.54 23.37 26.85
C LEU A 327 6.10 23.27 25.39
N ARG A 328 5.71 24.38 24.76
CA ARG A 328 5.26 24.36 23.36
C ARG A 328 6.36 23.92 22.41
N ALA A 329 7.60 24.32 22.64
CA ALA A 329 8.72 23.95 21.76
C ALA A 329 8.91 22.42 21.71
N GLU A 330 8.88 21.77 22.87
CA GLU A 330 8.98 20.32 22.99
C GLU A 330 7.80 19.60 22.33
N LEU A 331 6.57 20.05 22.62
CA LEU A 331 5.36 19.43 22.06
C LEU A 331 5.26 19.63 20.54
N THR A 332 5.62 20.79 20.00
CA THR A 332 5.69 21.04 18.56
C THR A 332 6.71 20.12 17.90
N GLN A 333 7.86 19.85 18.55
CA GLN A 333 8.82 18.89 18.04
C GLN A 333 8.25 17.46 18.03
N TRP A 334 7.49 17.06 19.05
CA TRP A 334 6.84 15.74 19.08
C TRP A 334 5.77 15.61 18.00
N LEU A 335 4.99 16.67 17.77
CA LEU A 335 4.01 16.74 16.69
C LEU A 335 4.68 16.60 15.33
N ALA A 336 5.74 17.38 15.07
CA ALA A 336 6.48 17.30 13.81
C ALA A 336 7.01 15.89 13.53
N GLN A 337 7.60 15.23 14.53
CA GLN A 337 8.09 13.85 14.40
C GLN A 337 6.96 12.84 14.12
N GLY A 338 5.80 13.03 14.76
CA GLY A 338 4.61 12.20 14.53
C GLY A 338 4.07 12.34 13.11
N LEU A 339 3.85 13.59 12.67
CA LEU A 339 3.36 13.90 11.32
C LEU A 339 4.33 13.44 10.24
N GLU A 340 5.63 13.63 10.42
CA GLU A 340 6.64 13.13 9.46
C GLU A 340 6.60 11.60 9.32
N THR A 341 6.32 10.90 10.42
CA THR A 341 6.19 9.44 10.39
C THR A 341 4.88 8.99 9.73
N GLN A 342 3.76 9.66 10.04
CA GLN A 342 2.46 9.41 9.38
C GLN A 342 2.54 9.68 7.87
N PHE A 343 3.21 10.76 7.48
CA PHE A 343 3.43 11.12 6.08
C PHE A 343 4.19 10.02 5.32
N ARG A 344 5.32 9.56 5.87
CA ARG A 344 6.10 8.46 5.28
C ARG A 344 5.32 7.15 5.20
N LEU A 345 4.50 6.84 6.21
CA LEU A 345 3.63 5.67 6.19
C LEU A 345 2.56 5.76 5.10
N ALA A 346 1.92 6.92 4.94
CA ALA A 346 0.94 7.16 3.88
C ALA A 346 1.58 7.03 2.49
N GLN A 347 2.77 7.58 2.28
CA GLN A 347 3.54 7.41 1.04
C GLN A 347 3.87 5.93 0.76
N GLN A 348 4.32 5.18 1.76
CA GLN A 348 4.63 3.75 1.61
C GLN A 348 3.40 2.90 1.26
N GLN A 349 2.22 3.32 1.73
CA GLN A 349 0.95 2.65 1.45
C GLN A 349 0.28 3.14 0.15
N ALA A 350 0.90 4.10 -0.55
CA ALA A 350 0.30 4.83 -1.67
C ALA A 350 -1.07 5.45 -1.34
N ASP A 351 -1.31 5.80 -0.06
CA ASP A 351 -2.49 6.55 0.36
C ASP A 351 -2.23 8.05 0.17
N TRP A 352 -2.30 8.48 -1.09
CA TRP A 352 -2.05 9.86 -1.48
C TRP A 352 -3.06 10.85 -0.89
N SER A 353 -4.24 10.37 -0.49
CA SER A 353 -5.26 11.19 0.15
C SER A 353 -4.85 11.54 1.58
N GLN A 354 -4.41 10.54 2.35
CA GLN A 354 -3.93 10.74 3.70
C GLN A 354 -2.59 11.50 3.72
N ALA A 355 -1.70 11.23 2.76
CA ALA A 355 -0.44 11.96 2.62
C ALA A 355 -0.68 13.47 2.42
N SER A 356 -1.67 13.85 1.60
CA SER A 356 -2.05 15.25 1.38
C SER A 356 -2.56 15.93 2.66
N ILE A 357 -3.44 15.25 3.42
CA ILE A 357 -3.98 15.76 4.69
C ILE A 357 -2.84 16.02 5.69
N VAL A 358 -1.96 15.03 5.88
CA VAL A 358 -0.83 15.15 6.82
C VAL A 358 0.15 16.24 6.37
N LEU A 359 0.39 16.39 5.07
CA LEU A 359 1.25 17.44 4.53
C LEU A 359 0.70 18.84 4.81
N GLU A 360 -0.62 19.04 4.70
CA GLU A 360 -1.26 20.32 5.08
C GLU A 360 -1.09 20.61 6.58
N GLU A 361 -1.23 19.61 7.45
CA GLU A 361 -0.96 19.77 8.89
C GLU A 361 0.51 20.14 9.15
N MET A 362 1.45 19.55 8.41
CA MET A 362 2.88 19.87 8.50
C MET A 362 3.18 21.32 8.07
N THR A 363 2.44 21.88 7.11
CA THR A 363 2.65 23.28 6.68
C THR A 363 2.32 24.32 7.76
N ALA A 364 1.47 23.96 8.72
CA ALA A 364 1.15 24.82 9.85
C ALA A 364 2.29 24.88 10.90
N LEU A 365 3.33 24.05 10.76
CA LEU A 365 4.42 23.95 11.72
C LEU A 365 5.71 24.61 11.21
N PRO A 366 6.46 25.32 12.09
CA PRO A 366 7.68 26.01 11.70
C PRO A 366 8.89 25.07 11.51
N ASN A 367 8.73 23.77 11.79
CA ASN A 367 9.82 22.79 11.82
C ASN A 367 10.21 22.25 10.44
N PHE A 368 9.41 22.53 9.41
CA PHE A 368 9.59 22.00 8.06
C PHE A 368 10.02 23.09 7.09
N ASP A 369 10.88 22.73 6.14
CA ASP A 369 11.29 23.62 5.06
C ASP A 369 10.12 23.81 4.07
N PRO A 370 9.66 25.06 3.84
CA PRO A 370 8.58 25.33 2.89
C PRO A 370 8.88 24.86 1.46
N ALA A 371 10.16 24.87 1.04
CA ALA A 371 10.54 24.42 -0.30
C ALA A 371 10.36 22.90 -0.44
N TRP A 372 10.75 22.14 0.58
CA TRP A 372 10.52 20.70 0.63
C TRP A 372 9.04 20.36 0.66
N LEU A 373 8.23 21.04 1.48
CA LEU A 373 6.77 20.84 1.53
C LEU A 373 6.08 21.09 0.17
N ALA A 374 6.50 22.14 -0.55
CA ALA A 374 5.97 22.43 -1.88
C ALA A 374 6.33 21.32 -2.89
N SER A 375 7.56 20.80 -2.83
CA SER A 375 8.00 19.68 -3.67
C SER A 375 7.20 18.40 -3.38
N GLU A 376 6.98 18.07 -2.11
CA GLU A 376 6.18 16.89 -1.72
C GLU A 376 4.72 17.03 -2.15
N ARG A 377 4.14 18.23 -2.05
CA ARG A 377 2.77 18.52 -2.52
C ARG A 377 2.63 18.25 -4.00
N GLN A 378 3.55 18.79 -4.81
CA GLN A 378 3.56 18.56 -6.25
C GLN A 378 3.68 17.07 -6.58
N MET A 379 4.54 16.33 -5.87
CA MET A 379 4.68 14.88 -6.07
C MET A 379 3.37 14.12 -5.79
N ILE A 380 2.67 14.48 -4.71
CA ILE A 380 1.37 13.85 -4.36
C ILE A 380 0.30 14.16 -5.42
N GLU A 381 0.21 15.41 -5.87
CA GLU A 381 -0.75 15.81 -6.92
C GLU A 381 -0.51 15.02 -8.22
N LEU A 382 0.75 14.83 -8.60
CA LEU A 382 1.12 14.02 -9.77
C LEU A 382 0.77 12.54 -9.58
N GLN A 383 1.04 11.95 -8.41
CA GLN A 383 0.67 10.56 -8.11
C GLN A 383 -0.85 10.35 -8.10
N GLN A 384 -1.61 11.34 -7.60
CA GLN A 384 -3.07 11.33 -7.68
C GLN A 384 -3.55 11.43 -9.14
N ALA A 385 -2.93 12.29 -9.95
CA ALA A 385 -3.27 12.39 -11.38
C ALA A 385 -3.03 11.06 -12.11
N LEU A 386 -1.92 10.37 -11.81
CA LEU A 386 -1.65 9.02 -12.33
C LEU A 386 -2.75 8.02 -11.94
N THR A 387 -3.17 8.05 -10.68
CA THR A 387 -4.27 7.20 -10.18
C THR A 387 -5.59 7.47 -10.93
N PHE A 388 -5.87 8.74 -11.29
CA PHE A 388 -7.04 9.07 -12.11
C PHE A 388 -6.94 8.57 -13.56
N LEU A 389 -5.74 8.55 -14.14
CA LEU A 389 -5.52 7.94 -15.47
C LEU A 389 -5.78 6.44 -15.46
N GLU A 390 -5.33 5.73 -14.43
CA GLU A 390 -5.61 4.29 -14.26
C GLU A 390 -7.12 4.00 -14.14
N GLN A 391 -7.90 4.97 -13.66
CA GLN A 391 -9.36 4.91 -13.54
C GLN A 391 -10.11 5.41 -14.78
N ASP A 392 -9.40 5.69 -15.89
CA ASP A 392 -9.93 6.27 -17.13
C ASP A 392 -10.61 7.65 -16.93
N ASN A 393 -10.19 8.40 -15.91
CA ASN A 393 -10.68 9.76 -15.63
C ASN A 393 -9.65 10.82 -16.05
N GLN A 394 -9.58 11.03 -17.37
CA GLN A 394 -8.61 11.92 -18.01
C GLN A 394 -8.78 13.38 -17.59
N ASP A 395 -10.02 13.85 -17.47
CA ASP A 395 -10.32 15.24 -17.11
C ASP A 395 -9.82 15.57 -15.69
N ALA A 396 -10.02 14.66 -14.74
CA ALA A 396 -9.52 14.82 -13.37
C ALA A 396 -7.98 14.77 -13.32
N ALA A 397 -7.36 13.84 -14.07
CA ALA A 397 -5.91 13.74 -14.16
C ALA A 397 -5.28 15.02 -14.72
N ILE A 398 -5.81 15.56 -15.82
CA ILE A 398 -5.33 16.81 -16.43
C ILE A 398 -5.49 18.00 -15.48
N THR A 399 -6.61 18.07 -14.77
CA THR A 399 -6.88 19.15 -13.81
C THR A 399 -5.84 19.17 -12.68
N LEU A 400 -5.42 17.99 -12.20
CA LEU A 400 -4.45 17.86 -11.10
C LEU A 400 -3.00 18.00 -11.56
N ALA A 401 -2.64 17.43 -12.72
CA ALA A 401 -1.26 17.43 -13.19
C ALA A 401 -0.84 18.78 -13.82
N GLY A 402 -1.82 19.62 -14.17
CA GLY A 402 -1.62 20.95 -14.73
C GLY A 402 -1.52 20.98 -16.26
N ALA A 403 -1.84 22.14 -16.84
CA ALA A 403 -1.90 22.34 -18.29
C ALA A 403 -0.53 22.23 -18.99
N ASP A 404 0.57 22.39 -18.25
CA ASP A 404 1.95 22.29 -18.78
C ASP A 404 2.30 20.86 -19.22
N ILE A 405 1.55 19.86 -18.74
CA ILE A 405 1.65 18.48 -19.19
C ILE A 405 0.89 18.26 -20.50
N LEU A 406 0.06 19.18 -21.00
CA LEU A 406 -0.55 19.05 -22.32
C LEU A 406 0.29 19.76 -23.39
N ASN A 407 1.28 19.06 -23.94
CA ASN A 407 2.07 19.58 -25.05
C ASN A 407 1.58 19.05 -26.41
N GLU A 408 1.74 19.85 -27.47
CA GLU A 408 1.37 19.50 -28.85
C GLU A 408 2.08 18.21 -29.35
N SER A 409 3.23 17.88 -28.75
CA SER A 409 4.00 16.65 -28.96
C SER A 409 3.29 15.36 -28.50
N MET A 410 2.19 15.46 -27.73
CA MET A 410 1.41 14.31 -27.26
C MET A 410 0.35 13.86 -28.27
N LEU A 411 0.00 14.70 -29.24
CA LEU A 411 -0.97 14.36 -30.26
C LEU A 411 -0.32 13.52 -31.37
N PRO A 412 -1.08 12.62 -32.03
CA PRO A 412 -0.58 11.92 -33.21
C PRO A 412 -0.15 12.90 -34.31
N PRO A 413 0.83 12.53 -35.17
CA PRO A 413 1.24 13.35 -36.31
C PRO A 413 0.04 13.77 -37.17
N PRO A 414 0.04 14.99 -37.74
CA PRO A 414 -1.12 15.53 -38.45
C PRO A 414 -1.63 14.64 -39.58
N GLU A 415 -0.75 13.96 -40.30
CA GLU A 415 -1.08 13.02 -41.38
C GLU A 415 -1.78 11.73 -40.92
N SER A 416 -1.68 11.40 -39.64
CA SER A 416 -2.33 10.22 -39.02
C SER A 416 -3.63 10.57 -38.31
N ARG A 417 -3.99 11.86 -38.24
CA ARG A 417 -5.23 12.33 -37.62
C ARG A 417 -6.35 12.36 -38.66
N ALA A 418 -7.41 11.59 -38.42
CA ALA A 418 -8.58 11.53 -39.29
C ALA A 418 -9.30 12.89 -39.34
N ILE A 419 -9.51 13.44 -40.52
CA ILE A 419 -10.23 14.70 -40.69
C ILE A 419 -11.73 14.43 -40.71
N PHE A 420 -12.14 13.32 -41.34
CA PHE A 420 -13.54 12.92 -41.49
C PHE A 420 -13.84 11.63 -40.73
N ALA A 421 -14.92 11.64 -39.96
CA ALA A 421 -15.38 10.49 -39.19
C ALA A 421 -16.10 9.45 -40.06
N THR A 422 -16.85 9.90 -41.06
CA THR A 422 -17.70 9.03 -41.90
C THR A 422 -17.80 9.56 -43.32
N TRP A 423 -17.86 8.66 -44.31
CA TRP A 423 -18.13 8.98 -45.71
C TRP A 423 -19.42 8.31 -46.21
N GLN A 424 -20.25 9.09 -46.90
CA GLN A 424 -21.43 8.62 -47.61
C GLN A 424 -21.28 8.94 -49.09
N VAL A 425 -21.31 7.92 -49.94
CA VAL A 425 -21.11 8.09 -51.37
C VAL A 425 -22.35 7.63 -52.12
N THR A 426 -22.81 8.42 -53.08
CA THR A 426 -23.82 8.01 -54.06
C THR A 426 -23.21 8.06 -55.46
N LEU A 427 -23.07 6.88 -56.07
CA LEU A 427 -22.61 6.71 -57.44
C LEU A 427 -23.79 6.31 -58.32
N THR A 428 -24.07 7.08 -59.36
CA THR A 428 -25.11 6.75 -60.35
C THR A 428 -24.47 6.40 -61.68
N LEU A 429 -24.83 5.26 -62.23
CA LEU A 429 -24.32 4.70 -63.48
C LEU A 429 -25.47 4.50 -64.46
N ALA A 430 -25.51 5.30 -65.51
CA ALA A 430 -26.42 5.17 -66.63
C ALA A 430 -25.63 4.90 -67.94
N ALA A 431 -26.33 4.48 -69.00
CA ALA A 431 -25.69 4.16 -70.27
C ALA A 431 -25.12 5.40 -71.00
N ASP A 432 -25.53 6.60 -70.58
CA ASP A 432 -25.20 7.90 -71.14
C ASP A 432 -24.56 8.87 -70.13
N GLU A 433 -24.61 8.55 -68.83
CA GLU A 433 -24.17 9.45 -67.76
C GLU A 433 -23.59 8.67 -66.57
N THR A 434 -22.57 9.23 -65.94
CA THR A 434 -22.04 8.74 -64.65
C THR A 434 -21.91 9.93 -63.72
N THR A 435 -22.59 9.89 -62.58
CA THR A 435 -22.56 10.97 -61.58
C THR A 435 -22.05 10.46 -60.24
N LEU A 436 -21.30 11.30 -59.53
CA LEU A 436 -20.74 10.97 -58.23
C LEU A 436 -21.04 12.09 -57.24
N HIS A 437 -21.68 11.74 -56.14
CA HIS A 437 -21.92 12.62 -55.00
C HIS A 437 -21.26 12.00 -53.76
N LEU A 438 -20.52 12.80 -53.00
CA LEU A 438 -19.94 12.39 -51.72
C LEU A 438 -20.37 13.37 -50.63
N ALA A 439 -20.65 12.83 -49.46
CA ALA A 439 -20.81 13.57 -48.23
C ALA A 439 -19.84 13.03 -47.17
N ALA A 440 -19.15 13.90 -46.44
CA ALA A 440 -18.25 13.51 -45.37
C ALA A 440 -18.50 14.33 -44.10
N ALA A 441 -18.62 13.66 -42.97
CA ALA A 441 -18.81 14.32 -41.67
C ALA A 441 -17.44 14.57 -41.03
N PRO A 442 -17.08 15.82 -40.69
CA PRO A 442 -15.82 16.10 -40.00
C PRO A 442 -15.83 15.50 -38.58
N VAL A 443 -14.66 15.11 -38.09
CA VAL A 443 -14.49 14.77 -36.67
C VAL A 443 -14.76 16.01 -35.81
N GLU A 444 -15.40 15.81 -34.66
CA GLU A 444 -15.68 16.90 -33.71
C GLU A 444 -14.39 17.65 -33.32
N GLY A 445 -14.42 18.98 -33.39
CA GLY A 445 -13.26 19.84 -33.14
C GLY A 445 -12.28 19.97 -34.31
N ARG A 446 -12.53 19.33 -35.47
CA ARG A 446 -11.68 19.40 -36.68
C ARG A 446 -12.33 20.09 -37.86
N GLN A 447 -13.40 20.87 -37.63
CA GLN A 447 -14.18 21.51 -38.70
C GLN A 447 -13.33 22.52 -39.50
N GLU A 448 -12.50 23.32 -38.84
CA GLU A 448 -11.62 24.27 -39.52
C GLU A 448 -10.58 23.57 -40.40
N THR A 449 -9.99 22.48 -39.90
CA THR A 449 -9.05 21.65 -40.67
C THR A 449 -9.74 21.01 -41.87
N ALA A 450 -10.96 20.48 -41.69
CA ALA A 450 -11.77 19.91 -42.76
C ALA A 450 -12.07 20.95 -43.86
N GLN A 451 -12.41 22.18 -43.46
CA GLN A 451 -12.68 23.26 -44.39
C GLN A 451 -11.43 23.66 -45.18
N LEU A 452 -10.28 23.72 -44.52
CA LEU A 452 -9.00 24.01 -45.16
C LEU A 452 -8.64 22.97 -46.22
N VAL A 453 -8.72 21.67 -45.90
CA VAL A 453 -8.37 20.61 -46.87
C VAL A 453 -9.38 20.48 -48.01
N ALA A 454 -10.66 20.76 -47.77
CA ALA A 454 -11.67 20.80 -48.82
C ALA A 454 -11.45 21.97 -49.79
N ASN A 455 -11.10 23.15 -49.28
CA ASN A 455 -10.73 24.30 -50.12
C ASN A 455 -9.50 24.00 -50.97
N GLN A 456 -8.52 23.27 -50.43
CA GLN A 456 -7.35 22.81 -51.18
C GLN A 456 -7.74 21.86 -52.33
N LEU A 457 -8.66 20.91 -52.08
CA LEU A 457 -9.17 20.03 -53.12
C LEU A 457 -9.91 20.83 -54.22
N ALA A 458 -10.78 21.76 -53.84
CA ALA A 458 -11.51 22.60 -54.78
C ALA A 458 -10.56 23.41 -55.67
N GLN A 459 -9.53 24.02 -55.08
CA GLN A 459 -8.49 24.75 -55.81
C GLN A 459 -7.68 23.81 -56.73
N ALA A 460 -7.35 22.60 -56.28
CA ALA A 460 -6.61 21.63 -57.09
C ALA A 460 -7.39 21.17 -58.33
N TRP A 461 -8.72 21.04 -58.23
CA TRP A 461 -9.58 20.73 -59.37
C TRP A 461 -9.84 21.92 -60.29
N LEU A 462 -9.96 23.13 -59.75
CA LEU A 462 -10.00 24.36 -60.56
C LEU A 462 -8.73 24.52 -61.41
N ASN A 463 -7.56 24.24 -60.82
CA ASN A 463 -6.27 24.31 -61.52
C ASN A 463 -6.09 23.22 -62.58
N ALA A 464 -6.83 22.11 -62.49
CA ALA A 464 -6.83 21.03 -63.49
C ALA A 464 -7.79 21.30 -64.67
N ASP A 465 -8.43 22.47 -64.69
CA ASP A 465 -9.40 22.92 -65.71
C ASP A 465 -10.57 21.94 -65.92
N VAL A 466 -11.04 21.32 -64.83
CA VAL A 466 -12.22 20.44 -64.85
C VAL A 466 -13.46 21.23 -64.43
N GLN A 467 -14.24 21.64 -65.43
CA GLN A 467 -15.51 22.36 -65.23
C GLN A 467 -16.59 21.43 -64.64
N GLY A 468 -17.51 22.00 -63.86
CA GLY A 468 -18.66 21.26 -63.30
C GLY A 468 -18.40 20.54 -61.96
N THR A 469 -17.21 20.74 -61.35
CA THR A 469 -16.92 20.26 -59.99
C THR A 469 -17.49 21.22 -58.95
N ASN A 470 -18.12 20.70 -57.90
CA ASN A 470 -18.58 21.49 -56.77
C ASN A 470 -18.13 20.84 -55.45
N VAL A 471 -17.42 21.61 -54.63
CA VAL A 471 -16.94 21.21 -53.30
C VAL A 471 -17.39 22.29 -52.32
N SER A 472 -18.29 21.96 -51.41
CA SER A 472 -18.90 22.93 -50.49
C SER A 472 -19.23 22.28 -49.15
N PHE A 473 -19.47 23.09 -48.11
CA PHE A 473 -20.01 22.61 -46.85
C PHE A 473 -21.52 22.88 -46.80
N LEU A 474 -22.29 21.88 -46.41
CA LEU A 474 -23.71 22.00 -46.18
C LEU A 474 -23.98 22.70 -44.84
N GLY A 475 -25.22 23.15 -44.63
CA GLY A 475 -25.62 23.89 -43.41
C GLY A 475 -25.50 23.09 -42.10
N ASP A 476 -25.32 21.76 -42.19
CA ASP A 476 -25.06 20.84 -41.07
C ASP A 476 -23.56 20.59 -40.82
N GLY A 477 -22.67 21.28 -41.55
CA GLY A 477 -21.23 21.15 -41.42
C GLY A 477 -20.63 19.94 -42.12
N GLN A 478 -21.40 19.18 -42.89
CA GLN A 478 -20.86 18.10 -43.74
C GLN A 478 -20.20 18.67 -45.00
N LEU A 479 -19.08 18.09 -45.39
CA LEU A 479 -18.48 18.31 -46.69
C LEU A 479 -19.33 17.63 -47.75
N ALA A 480 -19.76 18.36 -48.77
CA ALA A 480 -20.43 17.84 -49.96
C ALA A 480 -19.56 18.04 -51.21
N ILE A 481 -19.39 16.97 -51.97
CA ILE A 481 -18.72 16.95 -53.26
C ILE A 481 -19.71 16.46 -54.31
N ASP A 482 -19.92 17.25 -55.36
CA ASP A 482 -20.82 16.94 -56.45
C ASP A 482 -20.06 17.03 -57.79
N LEU A 483 -20.08 15.91 -58.53
CA LEU A 483 -19.45 15.75 -59.84
C LEU A 483 -20.47 15.42 -60.94
N SER A 484 -21.76 15.65 -60.72
CA SER A 484 -22.82 15.38 -61.70
C SER A 484 -22.67 16.16 -63.02
N GLY A 485 -22.12 17.37 -62.97
CA GLY A 485 -21.86 18.20 -64.16
C GLY A 485 -20.56 17.87 -64.91
N VAL A 486 -19.82 16.84 -64.50
CA VAL A 486 -18.50 16.51 -65.06
C VAL A 486 -18.58 15.32 -66.00
N ALA A 487 -17.96 15.43 -67.18
CA ALA A 487 -17.72 14.27 -68.05
C ALA A 487 -16.65 13.35 -67.43
N LEU A 488 -17.04 12.55 -66.42
CA LEU A 488 -16.12 11.71 -65.64
C LEU A 488 -15.31 10.74 -66.50
N ALA A 489 -15.88 10.23 -67.59
CA ALA A 489 -15.17 9.36 -68.53
C ALA A 489 -13.93 10.03 -69.16
N GLU A 490 -13.99 11.35 -69.39
CA GLU A 490 -12.92 12.14 -70.03
C GLU A 490 -11.94 12.72 -69.00
N HIS A 491 -12.45 13.16 -67.84
CA HIS A 491 -11.66 13.91 -66.85
C HIS A 491 -11.21 13.11 -65.61
N ARG A 492 -11.55 11.81 -65.50
CA ARG A 492 -11.21 10.98 -64.32
C ARG A 492 -9.74 11.02 -63.92
N LEU A 493 -8.82 10.98 -64.89
CA LEU A 493 -7.38 10.92 -64.61
C LEU A 493 -6.87 12.24 -64.03
N ALA A 494 -7.31 13.37 -64.60
CA ALA A 494 -6.97 14.70 -64.12
C ALA A 494 -7.53 14.94 -62.71
N LEU A 495 -8.78 14.56 -62.46
CA LEU A 495 -9.39 14.65 -61.13
C LEU A 495 -8.64 13.82 -60.10
N THR A 496 -8.29 12.57 -60.44
CA THR A 496 -7.56 11.64 -59.56
C THR A 496 -6.18 12.15 -59.18
N GLN A 497 -5.44 12.71 -60.14
CA GLN A 497 -4.08 13.25 -59.92
C GLN A 497 -4.07 14.50 -59.03
N SER A 498 -5.16 15.26 -59.03
CA SER A 498 -5.32 16.46 -58.20
C SER A 498 -5.87 16.19 -56.79
N VAL A 499 -6.27 14.94 -56.46
CA VAL A 499 -6.70 14.59 -55.10
C VAL A 499 -5.50 14.54 -54.15
N PRO A 500 -5.54 15.22 -52.98
CA PRO A 500 -4.42 15.19 -52.04
C PRO A 500 -4.02 13.78 -51.58
N PRO A 501 -2.73 13.53 -51.32
CA PRO A 501 -2.21 12.20 -50.96
C PRO A 501 -2.55 11.76 -49.52
N LEU A 502 -3.45 12.44 -48.81
CA LEU A 502 -3.85 12.06 -47.45
C LEU A 502 -4.71 10.80 -47.44
N ALA A 503 -4.72 10.09 -46.31
CA ALA A 503 -5.51 8.88 -46.12
C ALA A 503 -7.03 9.17 -46.17
N ASP A 504 -7.48 10.33 -45.67
CA ASP A 504 -8.88 10.75 -45.73
C ASP A 504 -9.47 10.74 -47.14
N TRP A 505 -8.66 11.10 -48.14
CA TRP A 505 -9.09 11.18 -49.54
C TRP A 505 -8.95 9.86 -50.31
N ALA A 506 -8.52 8.78 -49.65
CA ALA A 506 -8.32 7.48 -50.29
C ALA A 506 -9.59 6.95 -50.96
N LEU A 507 -10.75 7.15 -50.34
CA LEU A 507 -12.03 6.74 -50.88
C LEU A 507 -12.34 7.45 -52.21
N LEU A 508 -12.28 8.77 -52.23
CA LEU A 508 -12.50 9.58 -53.42
C LEU A 508 -11.54 9.18 -54.56
N ARG A 509 -10.25 9.03 -54.25
CA ARG A 509 -9.22 8.61 -55.23
C ARG A 509 -9.52 7.21 -55.79
N THR A 510 -9.91 6.27 -54.93
CA THR A 510 -10.21 4.88 -55.34
C THR A 510 -11.46 4.82 -56.21
N LEU A 511 -12.49 5.59 -55.87
CA LEU A 511 -13.68 5.71 -56.70
C LEU A 511 -13.33 6.30 -58.07
N LEU A 512 -12.68 7.45 -58.13
CA LEU A 512 -12.30 8.06 -59.42
C LEU A 512 -11.41 7.16 -60.28
N THR A 513 -10.55 6.35 -59.68
CA THR A 513 -9.69 5.38 -60.41
C THR A 513 -10.45 4.16 -60.89
N SER A 514 -11.45 3.68 -60.12
CA SER A 514 -12.21 2.47 -60.43
C SER A 514 -13.42 2.69 -61.33
N LEU A 515 -13.82 3.95 -61.57
CA LEU A 515 -14.91 4.30 -62.49
C LEU A 515 -14.51 4.00 -63.95
N ASP A 516 -15.00 2.87 -64.45
CA ASP A 516 -14.88 2.42 -65.84
C ASP A 516 -16.06 1.49 -66.19
N PRO A 517 -17.29 2.00 -66.23
CA PRO A 517 -18.46 1.17 -66.48
C PRO A 517 -18.42 0.63 -67.92
N ALA A 518 -18.41 -0.69 -68.06
CA ALA A 518 -18.52 -1.34 -69.36
C ALA A 518 -20.00 -1.38 -69.76
N VAL A 519 -20.36 -0.55 -70.74
CA VAL A 519 -21.70 -0.45 -71.32
C VAL A 519 -21.73 -1.20 -72.65
N SER A 520 -22.49 -2.30 -72.70
CA SER A 520 -22.75 -3.06 -73.92
C SER A 520 -24.19 -2.81 -74.37
N ARG A 521 -24.37 -2.45 -75.64
CA ARG A 521 -25.69 -2.25 -76.25
C ARG A 521 -25.85 -3.28 -77.37
N SER A 522 -26.84 -4.15 -77.24
CA SER A 522 -27.19 -5.11 -78.29
C SER A 522 -28.64 -4.92 -78.69
N HIS A 523 -28.91 -5.00 -79.99
CA HIS A 523 -30.24 -4.73 -80.51
C HIS A 523 -30.89 -6.00 -81.05
N GLN A 524 -32.13 -6.27 -80.63
CA GLN A 524 -32.95 -7.38 -81.12
C GLN A 524 -34.33 -6.84 -81.53
N TRP A 525 -34.56 -6.72 -82.85
CA TRP A 525 -35.80 -6.16 -83.41
C TRP A 525 -36.10 -4.75 -82.84
N LEU A 526 -37.18 -4.62 -82.06
CA LEU A 526 -37.64 -3.40 -81.38
C LEU A 526 -37.01 -3.20 -79.99
N TRP A 527 -36.37 -4.25 -79.46
CA TRP A 527 -35.75 -4.24 -78.14
C TRP A 527 -34.28 -3.87 -78.23
N GLU A 528 -33.83 -3.07 -77.29
CA GLU A 528 -32.44 -2.77 -77.02
C GLU A 528 -32.09 -3.35 -75.66
N ARG A 529 -31.16 -4.30 -75.66
CA ARG A 529 -30.60 -4.86 -74.45
C ARG A 529 -29.39 -4.02 -74.07
N VAL A 530 -29.53 -3.32 -72.95
CA VAL A 530 -28.46 -2.53 -72.33
C VAL A 530 -27.91 -3.35 -71.17
N GLU A 531 -26.62 -3.62 -71.23
CA GLU A 531 -25.86 -4.23 -70.16
C GLU A 531 -24.86 -3.21 -69.63
N ILE A 532 -25.01 -2.85 -68.35
CA ILE A 532 -24.06 -2.02 -67.63
C ILE A 532 -23.37 -2.92 -66.63
N SER A 533 -22.04 -2.96 -66.67
CA SER A 533 -21.24 -3.70 -65.70
C SER A 533 -20.17 -2.79 -65.09
N GLN A 534 -20.07 -2.82 -63.76
CA GLN A 534 -19.08 -2.08 -62.99
C GLN A 534 -18.40 -3.03 -62.03
N ARG A 535 -17.07 -3.08 -62.06
CA ARG A 535 -16.27 -3.77 -61.06
C ARG A 535 -15.93 -2.78 -59.95
N MET A 536 -16.21 -3.15 -58.71
CA MET A 536 -15.86 -2.33 -57.55
C MET A 536 -15.01 -3.13 -56.57
N ASP A 537 -13.85 -2.57 -56.22
CA ASP A 537 -12.97 -3.09 -55.17
C ASP A 537 -12.57 -1.92 -54.27
N LEU A 538 -13.12 -1.90 -53.06
CA LEU A 538 -12.92 -0.84 -52.07
C LEU A 538 -11.89 -1.24 -51.00
N ARG A 539 -11.38 -2.47 -51.05
CA ARG A 539 -10.51 -3.02 -50.01
C ARG A 539 -9.22 -2.24 -49.86
N ALA A 540 -8.73 -1.62 -50.95
CA ALA A 540 -7.58 -0.72 -50.88
C ALA A 540 -7.79 0.46 -49.90
N VAL A 541 -9.03 0.97 -49.79
CA VAL A 541 -9.40 2.04 -48.84
C VAL A 541 -9.45 1.50 -47.42
N SER A 542 -10.12 0.35 -47.21
CA SER A 542 -10.18 -0.28 -45.88
C SER A 542 -8.79 -0.66 -45.39
N ASP A 543 -7.94 -1.19 -46.26
CA ASP A 543 -6.57 -1.59 -45.94
C ASP A 543 -5.71 -0.37 -45.62
N GLN A 544 -5.87 0.75 -46.33
CA GLN A 544 -5.17 1.98 -46.03
C GLN A 544 -5.58 2.56 -44.66
N TRP A 545 -6.88 2.68 -44.38
CA TRP A 545 -7.38 3.22 -43.10
C TRP A 545 -7.07 2.31 -41.92
N ARG A 546 -7.22 0.98 -42.09
CA ARG A 546 -6.77 0.00 -41.08
C ARG A 546 -5.26 0.02 -40.89
N GLY A 547 -4.50 0.25 -41.96
CA GLY A 547 -3.04 0.41 -41.88
C GLY A 547 -2.65 1.60 -41.00
N VAL A 548 -3.35 2.74 -41.11
CA VAL A 548 -3.14 3.90 -40.23
C VAL A 548 -3.54 3.57 -38.80
N ALA A 549 -4.71 2.96 -38.58
CA ALA A 549 -5.14 2.54 -37.24
C ALA A 549 -4.14 1.56 -36.59
N ALA A 550 -3.69 0.55 -37.31
CA ALA A 550 -2.74 -0.45 -36.82
C ALA A 550 -1.35 0.16 -36.53
N LEU A 551 -0.93 1.17 -37.31
CA LEU A 551 0.29 1.92 -37.03
C LEU A 551 0.19 2.68 -35.69
N LEU A 552 -0.94 3.37 -35.46
CA LEU A 552 -1.21 4.10 -34.22
C LEU A 552 -1.31 3.16 -33.01
N GLU A 553 -1.99 2.02 -33.15
CA GLU A 553 -2.06 0.98 -32.12
C GLU A 553 -0.68 0.39 -31.80
N ARG A 554 0.15 0.15 -32.82
CA ARG A 554 1.52 -0.31 -32.63
C ARG A 554 2.37 0.72 -31.90
N GLN A 555 2.27 2.00 -32.26
CA GLN A 555 2.96 3.07 -31.55
C GLN A 555 2.53 3.16 -30.08
N ALA A 556 1.23 3.01 -29.81
CA ALA A 556 0.70 2.95 -28.45
C ALA A 556 1.27 1.75 -27.66
N ALA A 557 1.36 0.58 -28.29
CA ALA A 557 1.95 -0.62 -27.68
C ALA A 557 3.47 -0.49 -27.45
N ASP A 558 4.19 0.15 -28.37
CA ASP A 558 5.63 0.40 -28.25
C ASP A 558 5.93 1.33 -27.06
N ILE A 559 5.10 2.36 -26.83
CA ILE A 559 5.18 3.24 -25.66
C ILE A 559 4.99 2.43 -24.37
N GLN A 560 3.94 1.60 -24.30
CA GLN A 560 3.68 0.76 -23.14
C GLN A 560 4.86 -0.19 -22.83
N PHE A 561 5.44 -0.81 -23.86
CA PHE A 561 6.56 -1.73 -23.69
C PHE A 561 7.84 -1.00 -23.26
N ALA A 562 8.16 0.14 -23.88
CA ALA A 562 9.31 0.96 -23.52
C ALA A 562 9.21 1.47 -22.08
N PHE A 563 8.00 1.83 -21.66
CA PHE A 563 7.71 2.30 -20.31
C PHE A 563 7.92 1.22 -19.24
N VAL A 564 7.37 0.01 -19.45
CA VAL A 564 7.58 -1.12 -18.53
C VAL A 564 9.07 -1.49 -18.40
N ALA A 565 9.84 -1.37 -19.49
CA ALA A 565 11.28 -1.61 -19.47
C ALA A 565 12.08 -0.50 -18.74
N ALA A 566 11.67 0.76 -18.88
CA ALA A 566 12.31 1.91 -18.23
C ALA A 566 12.06 1.94 -16.71
N ASN A 567 10.85 1.61 -16.25
CA ASN A 567 10.50 1.58 -14.83
C ASN A 567 11.28 0.52 -14.02
N ALA A 568 11.80 -0.52 -14.67
CA ALA A 568 12.65 -1.52 -14.01
C ALA A 568 14.07 -1.01 -13.68
N GLN A 569 14.46 0.18 -14.17
CA GLN A 569 15.81 0.74 -14.05
C GLN A 569 15.87 2.12 -13.37
N ALA A 570 14.72 2.69 -12.99
CA ALA A 570 14.67 4.02 -12.40
C ALA A 570 15.28 4.05 -10.97
N THR A 571 16.03 5.11 -10.68
CA THR A 571 16.55 5.43 -9.34
C THR A 571 15.85 6.68 -8.81
N ASN A 572 15.63 6.77 -7.50
CA ASN A 572 14.78 7.77 -6.82
C ASN A 572 15.21 9.25 -6.95
N ALA A 573 16.28 9.59 -7.68
CA ALA A 573 16.91 10.90 -7.61
C ALA A 573 16.19 12.04 -8.38
N GLN A 574 15.18 11.73 -9.20
CA GLN A 574 14.37 12.73 -9.96
C GLN A 574 12.90 12.30 -10.02
N ALA A 575 12.29 12.05 -8.86
CA ALA A 575 10.96 11.45 -8.77
C ALA A 575 9.86 12.30 -9.43
N ILE A 576 9.89 13.63 -9.33
CA ILE A 576 8.89 14.52 -9.94
C ILE A 576 8.97 14.46 -11.48
N ASP A 577 10.15 14.67 -12.05
CA ASP A 577 10.35 14.62 -13.51
C ASP A 577 9.97 13.25 -14.08
N ALA A 578 10.27 12.17 -13.34
CA ALA A 578 9.92 10.81 -13.73
C ALA A 578 8.40 10.58 -13.75
N VAL A 579 7.67 11.01 -12.73
CA VAL A 579 6.20 10.88 -12.68
C VAL A 579 5.54 11.78 -13.73
N GLN A 580 6.05 12.99 -13.96
CA GLN A 580 5.55 13.84 -15.05
C GLN A 580 5.76 13.20 -16.43
N ALA A 581 6.92 12.58 -16.66
CA ALA A 581 7.18 11.83 -17.90
C ALA A 581 6.24 10.63 -18.04
N GLU A 582 5.94 9.92 -16.95
CA GLU A 582 4.99 8.81 -16.91
C GLU A 582 3.58 9.26 -17.31
N ILE A 583 3.04 10.31 -16.67
CA ILE A 583 1.73 10.88 -17.00
C ILE A 583 1.67 11.29 -18.48
N SER A 584 2.73 11.93 -18.98
CA SER A 584 2.84 12.38 -20.37
C SER A 584 2.78 11.23 -21.38
N GLU A 585 3.52 10.15 -21.13
CA GLU A 585 3.55 8.98 -22.01
C GLU A 585 2.22 8.19 -21.97
N GLN A 586 1.58 8.08 -20.79
CA GLN A 586 0.26 7.46 -20.67
C GLN A 586 -0.82 8.26 -21.42
N LEU A 587 -0.84 9.59 -21.26
CA LEU A 587 -1.75 10.46 -22.02
C LEU A 587 -1.54 10.32 -23.53
N ARG A 588 -0.28 10.31 -23.98
CA ARG A 588 0.05 10.09 -25.39
C ARG A 588 -0.46 8.73 -25.90
N GLN A 589 -0.30 7.67 -25.12
CA GLN A 589 -0.83 6.33 -25.45
C GLN A 589 -2.35 6.38 -25.65
N ILE A 590 -3.07 7.03 -24.73
CA ILE A 590 -4.53 7.20 -24.81
C ILE A 590 -4.94 7.93 -26.08
N TYR A 591 -4.26 9.04 -26.41
CA TYR A 591 -4.56 9.79 -27.64
C TYR A 591 -4.35 8.95 -28.91
N LEU A 592 -3.29 8.16 -28.97
CA LEU A 592 -3.01 7.26 -30.10
C LEU A 592 -4.11 6.19 -30.27
N ILE A 593 -4.54 5.56 -29.16
CA ILE A 593 -5.61 4.56 -29.18
C ILE A 593 -6.93 5.18 -29.64
N ARG A 594 -7.28 6.37 -29.10
CA ARG A 594 -8.49 7.09 -29.49
C ARG A 594 -8.48 7.43 -30.99
N GLU A 595 -7.35 7.87 -31.51
CA GLU A 595 -7.22 8.17 -32.94
C GLU A 595 -7.35 6.92 -33.82
N ALA A 596 -6.74 5.80 -33.40
CA ALA A 596 -6.89 4.52 -34.09
C ALA A 596 -8.37 4.07 -34.14
N GLN A 597 -9.10 4.26 -33.05
CA GLN A 597 -10.54 3.97 -33.00
C GLN A 597 -11.36 4.84 -33.96
N ILE A 598 -11.00 6.12 -34.15
CA ILE A 598 -11.66 6.99 -35.13
C ILE A 598 -11.50 6.42 -36.54
N TRP A 599 -10.28 6.00 -36.92
CA TRP A 599 -10.04 5.35 -38.22
C TRP A 599 -10.79 4.03 -38.38
N GLN A 600 -10.81 3.18 -37.36
CA GLN A 600 -11.58 1.93 -37.38
C GLN A 600 -13.09 2.19 -37.49
N ASN A 601 -13.59 3.24 -36.86
CA ASN A 601 -14.99 3.65 -36.96
C ASN A 601 -15.29 4.18 -38.36
N ALA A 602 -14.39 4.94 -38.98
CA ALA A 602 -14.56 5.42 -40.35
C ALA A 602 -14.70 4.26 -41.34
N VAL A 603 -13.93 3.17 -41.17
CA VAL A 603 -14.08 1.95 -41.99
C VAL A 603 -15.47 1.32 -41.81
N ARG A 604 -15.94 1.21 -40.57
CA ARG A 604 -17.22 0.54 -40.23
C ARG A 604 -18.47 1.34 -40.58
N SER A 605 -18.36 2.66 -40.62
CA SER A 605 -19.51 3.57 -40.73
C SER A 605 -19.63 4.25 -42.10
N SER A 606 -18.62 4.11 -42.97
CA SER A 606 -18.66 4.67 -44.32
C SER A 606 -19.35 3.73 -45.30
N ALA A 607 -20.29 4.25 -46.09
CA ALA A 607 -21.13 3.45 -46.98
C ALA A 607 -21.20 4.04 -48.39
N ILE A 608 -21.29 3.16 -49.38
CA ILE A 608 -21.39 3.53 -50.80
C ILE A 608 -22.70 2.99 -51.36
N ARG A 609 -23.55 3.89 -51.83
CA ARG A 609 -24.78 3.59 -52.55
C ARG A 609 -24.53 3.69 -54.04
N ILE A 610 -24.77 2.60 -54.76
CA ILE A 610 -24.56 2.52 -56.21
C ILE A 610 -25.92 2.34 -56.86
N GLN A 611 -26.26 3.22 -57.79
CA GLN A 611 -27.52 3.20 -58.52
C GLN A 611 -27.20 2.93 -59.99
N MET A 612 -27.74 1.86 -60.57
CA MET A 612 -27.63 1.62 -62.01
C MET A 612 -28.99 1.76 -62.67
N ALA A 613 -29.06 2.52 -63.76
CA ALA A 613 -30.26 2.71 -64.58
C ALA A 613 -29.93 2.50 -66.07
N PRO A 614 -30.87 2.01 -66.88
CA PRO A 614 -30.65 1.81 -68.32
C PRO A 614 -30.41 3.12 -69.10
N ASN A 615 -30.95 4.23 -68.60
CA ASN A 615 -30.76 5.58 -69.12
C ASN A 615 -30.88 6.60 -68.00
N SER A 616 -30.43 7.83 -68.24
CA SER A 616 -30.55 8.98 -67.33
C SER A 616 -32.01 9.42 -67.06
N ALA A 617 -32.99 8.96 -67.86
CA ALA A 617 -34.38 9.37 -67.79
C ALA A 617 -35.24 8.45 -66.89
N ASP A 618 -35.57 8.91 -65.67
CA ASP A 618 -36.62 8.46 -64.73
C ASP A 618 -37.07 6.97 -64.78
N THR A 619 -36.13 6.06 -65.05
CA THR A 619 -36.33 4.62 -65.06
C THR A 619 -36.00 4.03 -63.69
N PRO A 620 -36.62 2.90 -63.32
CA PRO A 620 -36.33 2.26 -62.03
C PRO A 620 -34.85 1.85 -61.97
N ALA A 621 -34.09 2.53 -61.11
CA ALA A 621 -32.69 2.20 -60.85
C ALA A 621 -32.59 0.99 -59.92
N ARG A 622 -31.66 0.07 -60.21
CA ARG A 622 -31.27 -0.96 -59.25
C ARG A 622 -30.24 -0.37 -58.29
N ILE A 623 -30.44 -0.60 -57.00
CA ILE A 623 -29.60 -0.01 -55.94
C ILE A 623 -28.83 -1.10 -55.24
N TRP A 624 -27.53 -0.89 -55.08
CA TRP A 624 -26.64 -1.66 -54.23
C TRP A 624 -26.08 -0.77 -53.14
N ILE A 625 -25.85 -1.35 -51.96
CA ILE A 625 -25.13 -0.72 -50.87
C ILE A 625 -23.90 -1.57 -50.65
N ALA A 626 -22.73 -0.96 -50.79
CA ALA A 626 -21.44 -1.58 -50.55
C ALA A 626 -20.79 -0.93 -49.32
N GLN A 627 -20.22 -1.76 -48.47
CA GLN A 627 -19.31 -1.37 -47.39
C GLN A 627 -17.87 -1.47 -47.88
N LEU A 628 -16.95 -0.77 -47.21
CA LEU A 628 -15.54 -0.75 -47.61
C LEU A 628 -14.87 -2.14 -47.52
N ASP A 629 -15.38 -3.00 -46.64
CA ASP A 629 -14.86 -4.35 -46.37
C ASP A 629 -15.50 -5.46 -47.23
N ASP A 630 -16.45 -5.12 -48.10
CA ASP A 630 -17.08 -6.12 -48.95
C ASP A 630 -16.08 -6.72 -49.96
N ALA A 631 -16.23 -8.02 -50.25
CA ALA A 631 -15.42 -8.67 -51.28
C ALA A 631 -15.65 -7.99 -52.65
N PRO A 632 -14.68 -8.01 -53.58
CA PRO A 632 -14.81 -7.35 -54.88
C PRO A 632 -16.08 -7.80 -55.60
N GLN A 633 -16.97 -6.87 -55.91
CA GLN A 633 -18.23 -7.17 -56.55
C GLN A 633 -18.18 -6.71 -58.01
N THR A 634 -18.68 -7.57 -58.90
CA THR A 634 -19.04 -7.16 -60.26
C THR A 634 -20.53 -6.93 -60.26
N LEU A 635 -20.93 -5.67 -60.30
CA LEU A 635 -22.31 -5.26 -60.36
C LEU A 635 -22.72 -5.21 -61.82
N SER A 636 -23.79 -5.92 -62.18
CA SER A 636 -24.34 -5.88 -63.52
C SER A 636 -25.84 -5.62 -63.52
N LEU A 637 -26.26 -4.79 -64.46
CA LEU A 637 -27.64 -4.52 -64.79
C LEU A 637 -27.84 -4.92 -66.25
N GLN A 638 -28.67 -5.92 -66.50
CA GLN A 638 -29.14 -6.29 -67.82
C GLN A 638 -30.62 -5.93 -67.91
N THR A 639 -30.96 -5.06 -68.85
CA THR A 639 -32.34 -4.64 -69.08
C THR A 639 -32.66 -4.61 -70.56
N GLU A 640 -33.90 -4.90 -70.89
CA GLU A 640 -34.42 -4.77 -72.25
C GLU A 640 -35.38 -3.58 -72.27
N VAL A 641 -35.00 -2.54 -73.02
CA VAL A 641 -35.81 -1.35 -73.21
C VAL A 641 -36.27 -1.29 -74.67
N LEU A 642 -37.43 -0.68 -74.93
CA LEU A 642 -37.84 -0.44 -76.31
C LEU A 642 -36.94 0.63 -76.93
N SER A 643 -36.35 0.30 -78.08
CA SER A 643 -35.54 1.24 -78.83
C SER A 643 -36.45 2.27 -79.50
N GLY A 644 -36.53 3.47 -78.93
CA GLY A 644 -37.28 4.60 -79.47
C GLY A 644 -37.10 4.83 -80.98
N PRO A 645 -35.86 4.90 -81.52
CA PRO A 645 -35.66 5.09 -82.95
C PRO A 645 -36.17 3.92 -83.80
N ARG A 646 -36.12 2.68 -83.29
CA ARG A 646 -36.61 1.50 -84.02
C ARG A 646 -38.12 1.33 -83.93
N LEU A 647 -38.74 1.71 -82.82
CA LEU A 647 -40.20 1.78 -82.71
C LEU A 647 -40.75 2.79 -83.71
N LEU A 648 -40.12 3.97 -83.83
CA LEU A 648 -40.46 4.94 -84.87
C LEU A 648 -40.29 4.35 -86.27
N LEU A 649 -39.17 3.67 -86.54
CA LEU A 649 -38.93 3.01 -87.83
C LEU A 649 -40.00 1.95 -88.14
N ALA A 650 -40.38 1.11 -87.17
CA ALA A 650 -41.41 0.10 -87.35
C ALA A 650 -42.81 0.72 -87.57
N VAL A 651 -43.13 1.81 -86.88
CA VAL A 651 -44.36 2.58 -87.12
C VAL A 651 -44.38 3.16 -88.54
N VAL A 652 -43.25 3.71 -89.00
CA VAL A 652 -43.11 4.23 -90.37
C VAL A 652 -43.25 3.12 -91.41
N ILE A 653 -42.63 1.95 -91.20
CA ILE A 653 -42.74 0.77 -92.08
C ILE A 653 -44.19 0.25 -92.11
N LEU A 654 -44.86 0.17 -90.96
CA LEU A 654 -46.26 -0.26 -90.86
C LEU A 654 -47.18 0.71 -91.62
N LEU A 655 -46.98 2.02 -91.45
CA LEU A 655 -47.74 3.06 -92.16
C LEU A 655 -47.53 2.98 -93.67
N THR A 656 -46.28 2.78 -94.13
CA THR A 656 -45.99 2.62 -95.56
C THR A 656 -46.55 1.32 -96.13
N ALA A 657 -46.48 0.21 -95.39
CA ALA A 657 -47.09 -1.05 -95.79
C ALA A 657 -48.62 -0.94 -95.90
N LEU A 658 -49.29 -0.30 -94.92
CA LEU A 658 -50.73 -0.01 -94.96
C LEU A 658 -51.10 0.85 -96.17
N LEU A 659 -50.30 1.87 -96.48
CA LEU A 659 -50.48 2.72 -97.66
C LEU A 659 -50.33 1.93 -98.97
N ALA A 660 -49.32 1.06 -99.07
CA ALA A 660 -49.10 0.21 -100.23
C ALA A 660 -50.24 -0.81 -100.41
N LEU A 661 -50.70 -1.42 -99.30
CA LEU A 661 -51.78 -2.41 -99.30
C LEU A 661 -53.12 -1.74 -99.65
N ALA A 662 -53.40 -0.54 -99.14
CA ALA A 662 -54.53 0.27 -99.55
C ALA A 662 -54.46 0.64 -101.05
N GLY A 663 -53.27 0.97 -101.56
CA GLY A 663 -53.04 1.21 -102.99
C GLY A 663 -53.29 -0.03 -103.86
N LEU A 664 -52.88 -1.21 -103.40
CA LEU A 664 -53.11 -2.49 -104.09
C LEU A 664 -54.59 -2.90 -104.06
N LEU A 665 -55.27 -2.67 -102.94
CA LEU A 665 -56.71 -2.92 -102.77
C LEU A 665 -57.52 -1.97 -103.66
N TRP A 666 -57.08 -0.72 -103.80
CA TRP A 666 -57.64 0.23 -104.77
C TRP A 666 -57.41 -0.19 -106.22
N LEU A 667 -56.32 -0.92 -106.52
CA LEU A 667 -56.01 -1.45 -107.86
C LEU A 667 -56.79 -2.74 -108.18
N LEU A 668 -57.26 -3.45 -107.15
CA LEU A 668 -58.06 -4.69 -107.26
C LEU A 668 -59.58 -4.44 -107.27
N LEU A 669 -60.03 -3.27 -106.81
CA LEU A 669 -61.39 -2.74 -106.96
C LEU A 669 -61.54 -2.05 -108.31
#